data_AF-A0A4Q1URL4-F1
#
_entry.id   AF-A0A4Q1URL4-F1
#
_cell.length_a   1.000
_cell.length_b   1.000
_cell.length_c   1.000
_cell.angle_alpha   90.00
_cell.angle_beta   90.00
_cell.angle_gamma   90.00
#
_symmetry.space_group_name_H-M   'P 1'
#
loop_
_entity.id
_entity.type
_entity.pdbx_description
1 polymer ?
#
loop_
_entity_poly.entity_id
_entity_poly.type
_entity_poly.pdbx_seq_one_letter_code
_entity_poly.pdbx_strand_id
1 'polypeptide(L)'
;MRVRFAALARGSQPAVVKLASYGSGIRAAAMVSYASRSGELPVENERGERILGKTALSELRAEWEHLFDHRAASRDVGLFEVKISMSSPLSADDRYEFAREVLRAGFGKRRFVLAVQQKNTGELEVRGVAVLRDPSGERLTADERAAAIVQERVVNSHVAREAEVRLRFSGYGNGVEFATARIRKLVERVQQGGVRDETGRIIGDFEEAGDLVQKEWRREMHSRKGRDVMHLVVSARAGTDLTAFQAAVRDFLGEQFGGHRYVFALHAPADDPKEVRQGGRRPHVHAHAIVTMRSDTGERVVTSPRVFRQWRALIAQKSKERGIDMEMTDRREFCNPPAYAQSQVMPVSYAGRTEHKGTSSAAQARYDGKRANRHFVSRSERSVGYALAAVQVWEEIKHSDPNKAVVEFATAQMDRLQAAFRESQIDIGKLKSSVSRTNLEANMVELARLVGAGGPPVRAMTRQEFVTYENRFEEVLATVESSVKPAERAYFDEIAAAAREVINIRREYLKLMERERDADTRQRESAVQEKALTWPVALQSRETRERNETVVRVGRYESDPEDFAGSPASTGLFPPGLPDRASSSAAIGAERGVLNPRVDRISGSVLNGYVESGPEAAPDARQERPRRGREGAKATEVRPPQQQAPRLQELEREVEERRNGRHGRER
;
A
#
# COMPACT_ATOMS: atom_id res chain seq x y z
N MET A 1 -3.54 7.33 22.59
CA MET A 1 -2.95 8.46 21.82
C MET A 1 -1.92 9.22 22.66
N ARG A 2 -2.25 9.59 23.90
CA ARG A 2 -1.36 10.28 24.86
C ARG A 2 0.05 9.70 24.98
N VAL A 3 0.18 8.41 25.30
CA VAL A 3 1.49 7.73 25.43
C VAL A 3 2.40 7.98 24.21
N ARG A 4 1.82 7.83 23.02
CA ARG A 4 2.53 8.01 21.75
C ARG A 4 2.94 9.47 21.50
N PHE A 5 2.06 10.43 21.81
CA PHE A 5 2.37 11.84 21.64
C PHE A 5 3.49 12.28 22.59
N ALA A 6 3.45 11.80 23.84
CA ALA A 6 4.52 12.04 24.80
C ALA A 6 5.85 11.43 24.34
N ALA A 7 5.82 10.21 23.78
CA ALA A 7 7.01 9.58 23.20
C ALA A 7 7.57 10.38 22.01
N LEU A 8 6.70 10.83 21.09
CA LEU A 8 7.09 11.71 19.97
C LEU A 8 7.71 13.03 20.47
N ALA A 9 7.16 13.63 21.52
CA ALA A 9 7.69 14.84 22.14
C ALA A 9 9.05 14.61 22.83
N ARG A 10 9.31 13.40 23.33
CA ARG A 10 10.63 12.97 23.83
C ARG A 10 11.64 12.63 22.73
N GLY A 11 11.22 12.65 21.45
CA GLY A 11 12.10 12.45 20.31
C GLY A 11 11.95 11.11 19.58
N SER A 12 10.96 10.28 19.94
CA SER A 12 10.66 9.07 19.18
C SER A 12 10.41 9.39 17.71
N GLN A 13 10.93 8.55 16.82
CA GLN A 13 10.86 8.77 15.38
C GLN A 13 9.54 8.25 14.78
N PRO A 14 9.06 8.82 13.65
CA PRO A 14 7.85 8.34 13.00
C PRO A 14 8.08 7.02 12.25
N ALA A 15 7.19 6.05 12.42
CA ALA A 15 7.14 4.85 11.60
C ALA A 15 6.71 5.15 10.18
N VAL A 16 7.49 4.68 9.20
CA VAL A 16 7.21 4.86 7.77
C VAL A 16 7.13 3.51 7.09
N VAL A 17 5.93 3.18 6.59
CA VAL A 17 5.69 2.06 5.66
C VAL A 17 5.00 2.64 4.43
N LYS A 18 5.55 2.36 3.26
CA LYS A 18 5.05 2.81 1.96
C LYS A 18 4.96 1.64 1.00
N LEU A 19 3.88 1.60 0.25
CA LEU A 19 3.81 0.83 -0.99
C LEU A 19 4.42 1.67 -2.11
N ALA A 20 5.59 1.26 -2.60
CA ALA A 20 6.28 1.93 -3.69
C ALA A 20 5.66 1.56 -5.04
N SER A 21 5.39 0.29 -5.28
CA SER A 21 4.79 -0.16 -6.55
C SER A 21 4.19 -1.56 -6.46
N TYR A 22 3.49 -1.96 -7.53
CA TYR A 22 3.12 -3.34 -7.81
C TYR A 22 3.88 -3.83 -9.04
N GLY A 23 4.13 -5.14 -9.10
CA GLY A 23 4.74 -5.83 -10.23
C GLY A 23 3.92 -7.03 -10.67
N SER A 24 4.02 -7.36 -11.97
CA SER A 24 3.71 -8.71 -12.44
C SER A 24 4.88 -9.65 -12.13
N GLY A 25 4.69 -10.96 -12.30
CA GLY A 25 5.75 -11.95 -12.14
C GLY A 25 7.03 -11.63 -12.92
N ILE A 26 6.89 -11.15 -14.17
CA ILE A 26 8.01 -10.69 -15.01
C ILE A 26 8.80 -9.56 -14.33
N ARG A 27 8.11 -8.64 -13.64
CA ARG A 27 8.74 -7.49 -12.98
C ARG A 27 9.31 -7.84 -11.61
N ALA A 28 8.98 -9.00 -11.04
CA ALA A 28 9.48 -9.42 -9.72
C ALA A 28 11.01 -9.49 -9.70
N ALA A 29 11.63 -10.11 -10.71
CA ALA A 29 13.09 -10.20 -10.82
C ALA A 29 13.76 -8.81 -10.89
N ALA A 30 13.19 -7.87 -11.65
CA ALA A 30 13.69 -6.51 -11.72
C ALA A 30 13.56 -5.76 -10.36
N MET A 31 12.48 -6.02 -9.61
CA MET A 31 12.29 -5.44 -8.27
C MET A 31 13.26 -6.03 -7.24
N VAL A 32 13.50 -7.34 -7.28
CA VAL A 32 14.48 -8.02 -6.43
C VAL A 32 15.90 -7.56 -6.78
N SER A 33 16.22 -7.45 -8.07
CA SER A 33 17.49 -6.86 -8.54
C SER A 33 17.64 -5.42 -8.05
N TYR A 34 16.57 -4.61 -8.08
CA TYR A 34 16.62 -3.25 -7.55
C TYR A 34 16.88 -3.23 -6.03
N ALA A 35 16.15 -4.04 -5.26
CA ALA A 35 16.30 -4.14 -3.81
C ALA A 35 17.68 -4.66 -3.41
N SER A 36 18.27 -5.57 -4.17
CA SER A 36 19.59 -6.16 -3.91
C SER A 36 20.77 -5.39 -4.53
N ARG A 37 20.55 -4.22 -5.15
CA ARG A 37 21.59 -3.51 -5.92
C ARG A 37 22.25 -4.42 -6.97
N SER A 38 21.44 -5.10 -7.75
CA SER A 38 21.88 -6.07 -8.77
C SER A 38 22.65 -7.25 -8.17
N GLY A 39 22.30 -7.68 -6.96
CA GLY A 39 22.92 -8.80 -6.25
C GLY A 39 24.16 -8.46 -5.43
N GLU A 40 24.53 -7.18 -5.33
CA GLU A 40 25.64 -6.69 -4.48
C GLU A 40 25.28 -6.70 -3.00
N LEU A 41 24.00 -6.49 -2.66
CA LEU A 41 23.48 -6.58 -1.30
C LEU A 41 22.74 -7.89 -1.08
N PRO A 42 22.94 -8.56 0.07
CA PRO A 42 22.18 -9.75 0.40
C PRO A 42 20.71 -9.39 0.62
N VAL A 43 19.82 -10.25 0.12
CA VAL A 43 18.41 -10.24 0.50
C VAL A 43 18.15 -11.34 1.51
N GLU A 44 17.16 -11.15 2.37
CA GLU A 44 16.72 -12.14 3.33
C GLU A 44 15.28 -12.56 3.02
N ASN A 45 14.99 -13.86 2.99
CA ASN A 45 13.67 -14.38 2.67
C ASN A 45 12.79 -14.65 3.92
N GLU A 46 11.59 -15.20 3.72
CA GLU A 46 10.64 -15.49 4.80
C GLU A 46 11.12 -16.58 5.78
N ARG A 47 12.11 -17.38 5.37
CA ARG A 47 12.73 -18.43 6.19
C ARG A 47 13.96 -17.93 6.97
N GLY A 48 14.34 -16.66 6.78
CA GLY A 48 15.55 -16.08 7.35
C GLY A 48 16.83 -16.44 6.58
N GLU A 49 16.72 -17.08 5.42
CA GLU A 49 17.87 -17.41 4.58
C GLU A 49 18.38 -16.15 3.89
N ARG A 50 19.70 -15.97 3.88
CA ARG A 50 20.37 -14.87 3.19
C ARG A 50 20.83 -15.30 1.79
N ILE A 51 20.32 -14.63 0.78
CA ILE A 51 20.59 -14.90 -0.63
C ILE A 51 21.43 -13.76 -1.20
N LEU A 52 22.57 -14.09 -1.81
CA LEU A 52 23.51 -13.13 -2.39
C LEU A 52 23.86 -13.55 -3.83
N GLY A 53 24.09 -12.56 -4.69
CA GLY A 53 24.50 -12.78 -6.08
C GLY A 53 23.35 -12.96 -7.07
N LYS A 54 23.62 -12.60 -8.33
CA LYS A 54 22.61 -12.54 -9.40
C LYS A 54 21.96 -13.87 -9.73
N THR A 55 22.73 -14.97 -9.72
CA THR A 55 22.25 -16.30 -10.09
C THR A 55 21.19 -16.79 -9.10
N ALA A 56 21.50 -16.78 -7.80
CA ALA A 56 20.57 -17.22 -6.76
C ALA A 56 19.29 -16.36 -6.71
N LEU A 57 19.40 -15.05 -6.99
CA LEU A 57 18.23 -14.17 -7.08
C LEU A 57 17.35 -14.44 -8.32
N SER A 58 17.91 -15.00 -9.39
CA SER A 58 17.16 -15.35 -10.58
C SER A 58 16.28 -16.60 -10.38
N GLU A 59 16.73 -17.53 -9.53
CA GLU A 59 16.02 -18.77 -9.18
C GLU A 59 14.78 -18.47 -8.31
N LEU A 60 14.86 -17.49 -7.42
CA LEU A 60 13.76 -17.05 -6.56
C LEU A 60 12.46 -16.74 -7.33
N ARG A 61 12.58 -16.16 -8.53
CA ARG A 61 11.39 -15.89 -9.37
C ARG A 61 10.71 -17.20 -9.79
N ALA A 62 11.51 -18.18 -10.20
CA ALA A 62 10.98 -19.46 -10.66
C ALA A 62 10.24 -20.19 -9.53
N GLU A 63 10.77 -20.12 -8.30
CA GLU A 63 10.09 -20.65 -7.11
C GLU A 63 8.71 -20.01 -6.91
N TRP A 64 8.59 -18.70 -7.13
CA TRP A 64 7.35 -17.96 -6.91
C TRP A 64 6.36 -18.04 -8.07
N GLU A 65 6.72 -18.63 -9.21
CA GLU A 65 5.94 -18.56 -10.45
C GLU A 65 4.52 -19.12 -10.25
N HIS A 66 4.36 -20.18 -9.45
CA HIS A 66 3.06 -20.79 -9.12
C HIS A 66 2.11 -19.88 -8.31
N LEU A 67 2.62 -18.79 -7.72
CA LEU A 67 1.82 -17.82 -6.95
C LEU A 67 1.34 -16.64 -7.81
N PHE A 68 1.76 -16.56 -9.08
CA PHE A 68 1.42 -15.45 -9.97
C PHE A 68 0.09 -15.71 -10.71
N ASP A 69 -0.69 -14.65 -10.94
CA ASP A 69 -2.01 -14.72 -11.62
C ASP A 69 -1.85 -14.70 -13.16
N HIS A 70 -0.62 -14.49 -13.67
CA HIS A 70 -0.24 -14.35 -15.09
C HIS A 70 -1.14 -13.42 -15.92
N ARG A 71 -1.90 -12.55 -15.27
CA ARG A 71 -2.85 -11.67 -15.95
C ARG A 71 -2.10 -10.67 -16.82
N ALA A 72 -2.26 -10.80 -18.13
CA ALA A 72 -1.77 -9.81 -19.08
C ALA A 72 -2.32 -8.42 -18.76
N ALA A 73 -1.47 -7.40 -18.87
CA ALA A 73 -1.93 -6.03 -18.75
C ALA A 73 -2.96 -5.73 -19.86
N SER A 74 -3.99 -4.97 -19.54
CA SER A 74 -4.98 -4.57 -20.54
C SER A 74 -4.31 -3.71 -21.61
N ARG A 75 -4.65 -3.95 -22.87
CA ARG A 75 -4.34 -3.03 -23.96
C ARG A 75 -5.35 -1.88 -23.86
N ASP A 76 -4.90 -0.75 -23.34
CA ASP A 76 -5.76 0.40 -23.09
C ASP A 76 -5.72 1.38 -24.25
N VAL A 77 -4.55 1.51 -24.87
CA VAL A 77 -4.28 2.51 -25.91
C VAL A 77 -3.51 1.87 -27.06
N GLY A 78 -3.93 2.15 -28.29
CA GLY A 78 -3.26 1.73 -29.53
C GLY A 78 -2.65 2.92 -30.26
N LEU A 79 -1.50 2.68 -30.88
CA LEU A 79 -0.87 3.59 -31.83
C LEU A 79 -1.33 3.17 -33.21
N PHE A 80 -1.88 4.10 -33.97
CA PHE A 80 -2.39 3.81 -35.31
C PHE A 80 -1.73 4.70 -36.35
N GLU A 81 -1.68 4.16 -37.56
CA GLU A 81 -1.28 4.87 -38.76
C GLU A 81 -2.32 4.58 -39.84
N VAL A 82 -2.76 5.62 -40.53
CA VAL A 82 -3.74 5.53 -41.63
C VAL A 82 -3.14 6.20 -42.85
N LYS A 83 -3.21 5.51 -43.99
CA LYS A 83 -2.96 6.09 -45.30
C LYS A 83 -4.30 6.34 -45.96
N ILE A 84 -4.49 7.54 -46.48
CA ILE A 84 -5.71 7.95 -47.17
C ILE A 84 -5.31 8.49 -48.54
N SER A 85 -5.80 7.86 -49.59
CA SER A 85 -5.60 8.29 -50.98
C SER A 85 -6.92 8.78 -51.55
N MET A 86 -6.97 10.06 -51.91
CA MET A 86 -8.17 10.78 -52.32
C MET A 86 -8.16 11.07 -53.81
N SER A 87 -9.34 11.09 -54.43
CA SER A 87 -9.49 11.42 -55.86
C SER A 87 -9.27 12.90 -56.17
N SER A 88 -9.50 13.79 -55.19
CA SER A 88 -9.35 15.25 -55.36
C SER A 88 -8.57 15.87 -54.19
N PRO A 89 -7.72 16.88 -54.43
CA PRO A 89 -6.97 17.54 -53.37
C PRO A 89 -7.88 18.44 -52.52
N LEU A 90 -7.74 18.34 -51.20
CA LEU A 90 -8.44 19.16 -50.22
C LEU A 90 -7.58 20.32 -49.69
N SER A 91 -8.25 21.35 -49.15
CA SER A 91 -7.58 22.41 -48.36
C SER A 91 -6.98 21.85 -47.07
N ALA A 92 -6.10 22.59 -46.40
CA ALA A 92 -5.45 22.10 -45.18
C ALA A 92 -6.45 21.76 -44.06
N ASP A 93 -7.48 22.60 -43.87
CA ASP A 93 -8.51 22.38 -42.85
C ASP A 93 -9.45 21.22 -43.23
N ASP A 94 -9.82 21.11 -44.50
CA ASP A 94 -10.69 20.03 -44.99
C ASP A 94 -10.01 18.65 -44.87
N ARG A 95 -8.67 18.58 -45.05
CA ARG A 95 -7.92 17.33 -44.85
C ARG A 95 -8.03 16.80 -43.43
N TYR A 96 -8.01 17.71 -42.45
CA TYR A 96 -8.13 17.32 -41.05
C TYR A 96 -9.53 16.80 -40.77
N GLU A 97 -10.57 17.53 -41.18
CA GLU A 97 -11.95 17.11 -40.96
C GLU A 97 -12.26 15.79 -41.68
N PHE A 98 -11.80 15.61 -42.92
CA PHE A 98 -11.96 14.35 -43.63
C PHE A 98 -11.25 13.19 -42.91
N ALA A 99 -10.00 13.36 -42.49
CA ALA A 99 -9.29 12.34 -41.72
C ALA A 99 -10.01 12.02 -40.40
N ARG A 100 -10.54 13.03 -39.70
CA ARG A 100 -11.30 12.88 -38.47
C ARG A 100 -12.60 12.10 -38.70
N GLU A 101 -13.33 12.36 -39.78
CA GLU A 101 -14.55 11.63 -40.15
C GLU A 101 -14.25 10.16 -40.45
N VAL A 102 -13.20 9.88 -41.21
CA VAL A 102 -12.71 8.51 -41.46
C VAL A 102 -12.41 7.78 -40.15
N LEU A 103 -11.70 8.43 -39.23
CA LEU A 103 -11.38 7.83 -37.93
C LEU A 103 -12.62 7.65 -37.04
N ARG A 104 -13.60 8.57 -37.08
CA ARG A 104 -14.87 8.44 -36.36
C ARG A 104 -15.70 7.27 -36.89
N ALA A 105 -15.73 7.05 -38.19
CA ALA A 105 -16.39 5.89 -38.80
C ALA A 105 -15.74 4.57 -38.33
N GLY A 106 -14.40 4.50 -38.32
CA GLY A 106 -13.67 3.30 -37.92
C GLY A 106 -13.68 3.02 -36.41
N PHE A 107 -13.32 4.02 -35.60
CA PHE A 107 -13.17 3.85 -34.15
C PHE A 107 -14.48 4.00 -33.37
N GLY A 108 -15.52 4.59 -33.98
CA GLY A 108 -16.80 4.84 -33.35
C GLY A 108 -16.69 5.88 -32.23
N LYS A 109 -17.24 5.57 -31.06
CA LYS A 109 -17.27 6.48 -29.89
C LYS A 109 -15.96 6.48 -29.07
N ARG A 110 -14.89 5.87 -29.57
CA ARG A 110 -13.59 5.84 -28.88
C ARG A 110 -12.90 7.19 -28.97
N ARG A 111 -12.16 7.56 -27.93
CA ARG A 111 -11.32 8.76 -27.92
C ARG A 111 -10.05 8.54 -28.71
N PHE A 112 -9.61 9.57 -29.41
CA PHE A 112 -8.34 9.53 -30.12
C PHE A 112 -7.77 10.93 -30.34
N VAL A 113 -6.45 10.98 -30.50
CA VAL A 113 -5.77 12.14 -31.08
C VAL A 113 -5.16 11.74 -32.41
N LEU A 114 -5.15 12.67 -33.35
CA LEU A 114 -4.52 12.48 -34.65
C LEU A 114 -3.64 13.68 -35.00
N ALA A 115 -2.65 13.40 -35.83
CA ALA A 115 -1.93 14.37 -36.62
C ALA A 115 -2.00 13.95 -38.09
N VAL A 116 -2.25 14.92 -38.95
CA VAL A 116 -2.40 14.71 -40.39
C VAL A 116 -1.19 15.33 -41.09
N GLN A 117 -0.52 14.53 -41.93
CA GLN A 117 0.58 14.99 -42.76
C GLN A 117 0.26 14.69 -44.22
N GLN A 118 0.39 15.70 -45.08
CA GLN A 118 0.34 15.47 -46.53
C GLN A 118 1.68 14.91 -47.00
N LYS A 119 1.65 13.78 -47.72
CA LYS A 119 2.85 13.25 -48.40
C LYS A 119 2.97 13.77 -49.82
N ASN A 120 1.90 13.58 -50.58
CA ASN A 120 1.79 13.95 -51.99
C ASN A 120 0.43 14.60 -52.22
N THR A 121 0.22 15.18 -53.40
CA THR A 121 -1.10 15.67 -53.82
C THR A 121 -2.11 14.52 -53.77
N GLY A 122 -3.15 14.64 -52.96
CA GLY A 122 -4.17 13.60 -52.77
C GLY A 122 -3.80 12.47 -51.80
N GLU A 123 -2.60 12.43 -51.22
CA GLU A 123 -2.21 11.40 -50.24
C GLU A 123 -1.94 11.96 -48.84
N LEU A 124 -2.68 11.46 -47.85
CA LEU A 124 -2.53 11.81 -46.45
C LEU A 124 -1.99 10.63 -45.64
N GLU A 125 -1.01 10.92 -44.78
CA GLU A 125 -0.60 10.01 -43.70
C GLU A 125 -1.12 10.57 -42.38
N VAL A 126 -1.97 9.81 -41.72
CA VAL A 126 -2.51 10.13 -40.40
C VAL A 126 -1.82 9.26 -39.38
N ARG A 127 -1.33 9.86 -38.29
CA ARG A 127 -0.77 9.13 -37.15
C ARG A 127 -1.49 9.54 -35.90
N GLY A 128 -1.72 8.60 -35.00
CA GLY A 128 -2.45 8.93 -33.79
C GLY A 128 -2.40 7.90 -32.71
N VAL A 129 -3.13 8.23 -31.64
CA VAL A 129 -3.22 7.45 -30.42
C VAL A 129 -4.70 7.33 -30.09
N ALA A 130 -5.21 6.11 -29.91
CA ALA A 130 -6.63 5.86 -29.64
C ALA A 130 -6.82 5.03 -28.36
N VAL A 131 -7.84 5.35 -27.57
CA VAL A 131 -8.32 4.50 -26.49
C VAL A 131 -9.01 3.29 -27.11
N LEU A 132 -8.58 2.08 -26.75
CA LEU A 132 -9.03 0.84 -27.39
C LEU A 132 -10.38 0.35 -26.88
N ARG A 133 -10.75 0.75 -25.66
CA ARG A 133 -12.06 0.46 -25.07
C ARG A 133 -13.05 1.54 -25.48
N ASP A 134 -14.22 1.16 -25.95
CA ASP A 134 -15.32 2.11 -26.16
C ASP A 134 -16.15 2.33 -24.88
N PRO A 135 -17.12 3.25 -24.88
CA PRO A 135 -18.02 3.45 -23.75
C PRO A 135 -18.88 2.23 -23.40
N SER A 136 -19.27 1.39 -24.37
CA SER A 136 -20.07 0.18 -24.14
C SER A 136 -19.28 -0.95 -23.46
N GLY A 137 -17.96 -0.94 -23.60
CA GLY A 137 -17.03 -1.89 -23.02
C GLY A 137 -16.30 -2.80 -24.00
N GLU A 138 -16.64 -2.74 -25.28
CA GLU A 138 -15.94 -3.40 -26.38
C GLU A 138 -14.48 -2.93 -26.44
N ARG A 139 -13.53 -3.87 -26.53
CA ARG A 139 -12.11 -3.58 -26.63
C ARG A 139 -11.53 -4.04 -27.96
N LEU A 140 -10.82 -3.13 -28.61
CA LEU A 140 -9.93 -3.46 -29.72
C LEU A 140 -8.60 -4.00 -29.18
N THR A 141 -8.02 -4.94 -29.91
CA THR A 141 -6.75 -5.60 -29.54
C THR A 141 -5.51 -4.88 -30.06
N ALA A 142 -5.67 -3.88 -30.94
CA ALA A 142 -4.56 -3.13 -31.58
C ALA A 142 -3.55 -4.03 -32.32
N ASP A 143 -4.06 -5.07 -32.97
CA ASP A 143 -3.34 -5.96 -33.90
C ASP A 143 -4.03 -5.93 -35.27
N GLU A 144 -3.61 -6.81 -36.18
CA GLU A 144 -4.18 -6.90 -37.54
C GLU A 144 -5.67 -7.22 -37.54
N ARG A 145 -6.15 -8.03 -36.58
CA ARG A 145 -7.59 -8.31 -36.45
C ARG A 145 -8.35 -7.06 -36.06
N ALA A 146 -7.84 -6.27 -35.10
CA ALA A 146 -8.44 -4.99 -34.77
C ALA A 146 -8.38 -4.00 -35.95
N ALA A 147 -7.29 -4.00 -36.72
CA ALA A 147 -7.18 -3.17 -37.92
C ALA A 147 -8.24 -3.57 -38.97
N ALA A 148 -8.47 -4.87 -39.20
CA ALA A 148 -9.50 -5.37 -40.09
C ALA A 148 -10.91 -4.96 -39.65
N ILE A 149 -11.23 -5.05 -38.35
CA ILE A 149 -12.52 -4.59 -37.80
C ILE A 149 -12.72 -3.09 -38.05
N VAL A 150 -11.69 -2.28 -37.80
CA VAL A 150 -11.77 -0.83 -38.02
C VAL A 150 -11.88 -0.52 -39.52
N GLN A 151 -11.15 -1.24 -40.37
CA GLN A 151 -11.18 -1.11 -41.81
C GLN A 151 -12.56 -1.44 -42.38
N GLU A 152 -13.18 -2.53 -41.94
CA GLU A 152 -14.53 -2.94 -42.32
C GLU A 152 -15.56 -1.85 -41.96
N ARG A 153 -15.45 -1.26 -40.77
CA ARG A 153 -16.32 -0.14 -40.35
C ARG A 153 -16.18 1.09 -41.24
N VAL A 154 -14.96 1.41 -41.67
CA VAL A 154 -14.72 2.51 -42.61
C VAL A 154 -15.32 2.18 -43.98
N VAL A 155 -15.09 0.98 -44.51
CA VAL A 155 -15.62 0.54 -45.82
C VAL A 155 -17.15 0.58 -45.85
N ASN A 156 -17.80 0.23 -44.75
CA ASN A 156 -19.26 0.27 -44.62
C ASN A 156 -19.84 1.67 -44.36
N SER A 157 -19.02 2.72 -44.38
CA SER A 157 -19.44 4.11 -44.15
C SER A 157 -19.38 4.94 -45.43
N HIS A 158 -19.98 6.14 -45.42
CA HIS A 158 -20.05 7.01 -46.59
C HIS A 158 -18.67 7.49 -47.07
N VAL A 159 -17.70 7.66 -46.17
CA VAL A 159 -16.34 8.15 -46.51
C VAL A 159 -15.57 7.19 -47.42
N ALA A 160 -15.93 5.90 -47.48
CA ALA A 160 -15.27 4.93 -48.34
C ALA A 160 -15.51 5.16 -49.84
N ARG A 161 -16.50 6.00 -50.20
CA ARG A 161 -16.77 6.38 -51.59
C ARG A 161 -15.82 7.45 -52.11
N GLU A 162 -15.15 8.17 -51.22
CA GLU A 162 -14.38 9.38 -51.54
C GLU A 162 -12.86 9.17 -51.45
N ALA A 163 -12.41 8.12 -50.77
CA ALA A 163 -11.00 7.80 -50.61
C ALA A 163 -10.73 6.32 -50.37
N GLU A 164 -9.57 5.85 -50.85
CA GLU A 164 -9.00 4.58 -50.41
C GLU A 164 -8.32 4.78 -49.05
N VAL A 165 -8.77 4.03 -48.04
CA VAL A 165 -8.24 4.11 -46.68
C VAL A 165 -7.56 2.80 -46.31
N ARG A 166 -6.34 2.86 -45.77
CA ARG A 166 -5.64 1.71 -45.19
C ARG A 166 -5.18 2.02 -43.77
N LEU A 167 -5.73 1.31 -42.80
CA LEU A 167 -5.38 1.46 -41.38
C LEU A 167 -4.50 0.33 -40.88
N ARG A 168 -3.52 0.66 -40.04
CA ARG A 168 -2.75 -0.31 -39.26
C ARG A 168 -2.51 0.18 -37.84
N PHE A 169 -2.34 -0.77 -36.92
CA PHE A 169 -1.80 -0.49 -35.59
C PHE A 169 -0.28 -0.72 -35.59
N SER A 170 0.48 0.24 -35.06
CA SER A 170 1.95 0.17 -34.95
C SER A 170 2.42 -0.19 -33.53
N GLY A 171 1.50 -0.29 -32.57
CA GLY A 171 1.79 -0.74 -31.21
C GLY A 171 0.64 -0.47 -30.25
N TYR A 172 0.82 -0.88 -29.00
CA TYR A 172 -0.15 -0.67 -27.93
C TYR A 172 0.53 -0.51 -26.58
N GLY A 173 -0.25 -0.08 -25.59
CA GLY A 173 0.22 0.01 -24.21
C GLY A 173 -0.91 0.16 -23.21
N ASN A 174 -0.50 0.33 -21.95
CA ASN A 174 -1.39 0.28 -20.79
C ASN A 174 -1.28 1.56 -19.96
N GLY A 175 -2.44 2.09 -19.58
CA GLY A 175 -2.59 3.15 -18.60
C GLY A 175 -2.15 4.53 -19.07
N VAL A 176 -2.32 5.48 -18.15
CA VAL A 176 -2.13 6.92 -18.38
C VAL A 176 -0.70 7.27 -18.77
N GLU A 177 0.30 6.67 -18.12
CA GLU A 177 1.70 6.99 -18.37
C GLU A 177 2.09 6.70 -19.83
N PHE A 178 1.70 5.53 -20.35
CA PHE A 178 1.95 5.19 -21.75
C PHE A 178 1.23 6.17 -22.69
N ALA A 179 -0.06 6.42 -22.47
CA ALA A 179 -0.85 7.31 -23.31
C ALA A 179 -0.25 8.73 -23.34
N THR A 180 0.02 9.33 -22.18
CA THR A 180 0.62 10.66 -22.07
C THR A 180 1.97 10.74 -22.77
N ALA A 181 2.84 9.73 -22.59
CA ALA A 181 4.15 9.71 -23.26
C ALA A 181 4.01 9.66 -24.79
N ARG A 182 3.03 8.91 -25.31
CA ARG A 182 2.82 8.75 -26.76
C ARG A 182 2.20 9.99 -27.39
N ILE A 183 1.25 10.64 -26.71
CA ILE A 183 0.67 11.91 -27.17
C ILE A 183 1.72 13.03 -27.12
N ARG A 184 2.52 13.12 -26.04
CA ARG A 184 3.64 14.08 -25.98
C ARG A 184 4.64 13.86 -27.12
N LYS A 185 4.97 12.62 -27.45
CA LYS A 185 5.83 12.30 -28.60
C LYS A 185 5.18 12.63 -29.95
N LEU A 186 3.85 12.70 -30.03
CA LEU A 186 3.13 13.17 -31.21
C LEU A 186 3.22 14.70 -31.31
N VAL A 187 2.92 15.40 -30.22
CA VAL A 187 3.05 16.87 -30.10
C VAL A 187 4.49 17.35 -30.32
N GLU A 188 5.49 16.60 -29.86
CA GLU A 188 6.91 16.92 -30.09
C GLU A 188 7.31 16.80 -31.57
N ARG A 189 6.68 15.89 -32.31
CA ARG A 189 7.02 15.63 -33.72
C ARG A 189 6.31 16.57 -34.68
N VAL A 190 5.15 17.07 -34.31
CA VAL A 190 4.29 17.87 -35.17
C VAL A 190 4.30 19.28 -34.58
N GLN A 191 4.72 20.28 -35.35
CA GLN A 191 4.78 21.68 -34.89
C GLN A 191 3.45 22.11 -34.23
N GLN A 192 3.52 23.09 -33.32
CA GLN A 192 2.38 23.54 -32.52
C GLN A 192 1.12 23.75 -33.38
N GLY A 193 0.02 23.08 -33.01
CA GLY A 193 -1.27 23.16 -33.72
C GLY A 193 -1.63 21.97 -34.62
N GLY A 194 -0.70 21.06 -34.92
CA GLY A 194 -0.96 19.94 -35.84
C GLY A 194 -1.50 18.66 -35.18
N VAL A 195 -1.56 18.60 -33.85
CA VAL A 195 -2.23 17.50 -33.12
C VAL A 195 -3.57 18.00 -32.62
N ARG A 196 -4.62 17.24 -32.91
CA ARG A 196 -5.98 17.54 -32.47
C ARG A 196 -6.67 16.27 -31.99
N ASP A 197 -7.70 16.41 -31.16
CA ASP A 197 -8.51 15.30 -30.65
C ASP A 197 -9.74 14.98 -31.52
N GLU A 198 -10.51 13.97 -31.13
CA GLU A 198 -11.70 13.56 -31.90
C GLU A 198 -12.80 14.64 -31.97
N THR A 199 -12.73 15.69 -31.15
CA THR A 199 -13.64 16.84 -31.17
C THR A 199 -13.15 17.97 -32.07
N GLY A 200 -11.90 17.91 -32.52
CA GLY A 200 -11.22 18.97 -33.27
C GLY A 200 -10.42 19.92 -32.40
N ARG A 201 -10.40 19.74 -31.07
CA ARG A 201 -9.63 20.57 -30.15
C ARG A 201 -8.14 20.31 -30.34
N ILE A 202 -7.38 21.40 -30.46
CA ILE A 202 -5.92 21.37 -30.59
C ILE A 202 -5.29 20.93 -29.26
N ILE A 203 -4.27 20.06 -29.36
CA ILE A 203 -3.40 19.66 -28.26
C ILE A 203 -2.00 20.20 -28.61
N GLY A 204 -1.73 21.43 -28.20
CA GLY A 204 -0.57 22.22 -28.60
C GLY A 204 0.69 21.95 -27.80
N ASP A 205 0.57 21.46 -26.55
CA ASP A 205 1.73 21.25 -25.68
C ASP A 205 1.67 19.98 -24.80
N PHE A 206 2.71 19.79 -23.98
CA PHE A 206 2.85 18.63 -23.11
C PHE A 206 1.96 18.67 -21.86
N GLU A 207 1.49 19.86 -21.47
CA GLU A 207 0.54 20.07 -20.37
C GLU A 207 -0.85 19.65 -20.81
N GLU A 208 -1.33 20.16 -21.95
CA GLU A 208 -2.60 19.79 -22.57
C GLU A 208 -2.66 18.28 -22.87
N ALA A 209 -1.57 17.69 -23.39
CA ALA A 209 -1.47 16.24 -23.59
C ALA A 209 -1.55 15.45 -22.28
N GLY A 210 -0.98 15.98 -21.20
CA GLY A 210 -1.07 15.37 -19.86
C GLY A 210 -2.48 15.45 -19.29
N ASP A 211 -3.10 16.63 -19.41
CA ASP A 211 -4.43 16.92 -18.93
C ASP A 211 -5.51 16.12 -19.64
N LEU A 212 -5.45 16.03 -20.97
CA LEU A 212 -6.34 15.19 -21.77
C LEU A 212 -6.41 13.76 -21.22
N VAL A 213 -5.24 13.15 -21.03
CA VAL A 213 -5.20 11.75 -20.58
C VAL A 213 -5.61 11.62 -19.11
N GLN A 214 -5.11 12.49 -18.24
CA GLN A 214 -5.35 12.39 -16.79
C GLN A 214 -6.79 12.73 -16.39
N LYS A 215 -7.37 13.76 -17.02
CA LYS A 215 -8.69 14.29 -16.66
C LYS A 215 -9.81 13.62 -17.45
N GLU A 216 -9.57 13.27 -18.71
CA GLU A 216 -10.62 12.78 -19.62
C GLU A 216 -10.49 11.27 -19.88
N TRP A 217 -9.36 10.79 -20.39
CA TRP A 217 -9.25 9.39 -20.83
C TRP A 217 -9.09 8.37 -19.69
N ARG A 218 -8.56 8.79 -18.54
CA ARG A 218 -8.20 7.90 -17.42
C ARG A 218 -9.32 6.96 -17.00
N ARG A 219 -10.57 7.45 -16.98
CA ARG A 219 -11.74 6.66 -16.56
C ARG A 219 -12.19 5.68 -17.64
N GLU A 220 -12.04 6.03 -18.91
CA GLU A 220 -12.47 5.22 -20.04
C GLU A 220 -11.53 4.03 -20.32
N MET A 221 -10.24 4.16 -19.99
CA MET A 221 -9.26 3.08 -20.22
C MET A 221 -9.52 1.82 -19.39
N HIS A 222 -10.14 1.92 -18.21
CA HIS A 222 -10.34 0.79 -17.28
C HIS A 222 -9.10 -0.10 -17.11
N SER A 223 -7.95 0.55 -16.88
CA SER A 223 -6.64 -0.09 -16.90
C SER A 223 -6.51 -1.21 -15.86
N ARG A 224 -6.05 -2.38 -16.30
CA ARG A 224 -5.75 -3.55 -15.47
C ARG A 224 -4.30 -3.98 -15.72
N LYS A 225 -3.54 -4.24 -14.66
CA LYS A 225 -2.24 -4.91 -14.72
C LYS A 225 -2.22 -6.05 -13.70
N GLY A 226 -1.56 -7.15 -14.01
CA GLY A 226 -1.22 -8.18 -13.02
C GLY A 226 -0.52 -7.55 -11.82
N ARG A 227 -0.97 -7.93 -10.61
CA ARG A 227 -0.38 -7.54 -9.34
C ARG A 227 -0.03 -8.84 -8.62
N ASP A 228 1.13 -9.36 -8.98
CA ASP A 228 1.67 -10.62 -8.49
C ASP A 228 2.60 -10.38 -7.31
N VAL A 229 3.32 -9.25 -7.33
CA VAL A 229 4.18 -8.81 -6.22
C VAL A 229 3.92 -7.35 -5.85
N MET A 230 4.23 -7.03 -4.60
CA MET A 230 4.16 -5.71 -4.01
C MET A 230 5.56 -5.30 -3.55
N HIS A 231 5.94 -4.04 -3.80
CA HIS A 231 7.18 -3.46 -3.30
C HIS A 231 6.89 -2.54 -2.12
N LEU A 232 7.27 -2.97 -0.92
CA LEU A 232 7.18 -2.18 0.30
C LEU A 232 8.52 -1.54 0.63
N VAL A 233 8.43 -0.33 1.16
CA VAL A 233 9.56 0.41 1.72
C VAL A 233 9.24 0.75 3.16
N VAL A 234 10.08 0.28 4.06
CA VAL A 234 10.06 0.60 5.49
C VAL A 234 11.27 1.48 5.77
N SER A 235 11.12 2.60 6.48
CA SER A 235 12.22 3.55 6.69
C SER A 235 12.31 4.00 8.14
N ALA A 236 13.54 4.24 8.59
CA ALA A 236 13.84 4.88 9.87
C ALA A 236 14.75 6.11 9.66
N ARG A 237 14.91 6.92 10.69
CA ARG A 237 15.73 8.13 10.71
C ARG A 237 17.20 7.75 10.56
N ALA A 238 17.99 8.64 9.97
CA ALA A 238 19.45 8.53 9.96
C ALA A 238 19.98 8.37 11.41
N GLY A 239 20.92 7.46 11.60
CA GLY A 239 21.49 7.12 12.91
C GLY A 239 20.74 6.02 13.68
N THR A 240 19.64 5.48 13.14
CA THR A 240 18.98 4.29 13.75
C THR A 240 19.89 3.07 13.61
N ASP A 241 20.00 2.27 14.67
CA ASP A 241 20.78 1.03 14.66
C ASP A 241 20.29 0.07 13.56
N LEU A 242 21.22 -0.34 12.68
CA LEU A 242 20.90 -1.11 11.49
C LEU A 242 20.44 -2.52 11.84
N THR A 243 21.06 -3.15 12.83
CA THR A 243 20.80 -4.54 13.22
C THR A 243 19.44 -4.67 13.89
N ALA A 244 19.15 -3.78 14.85
CA ALA A 244 17.86 -3.69 15.52
C ALA A 244 16.74 -3.37 14.52
N PHE A 245 17.00 -2.47 13.55
CA PHE A 245 16.00 -2.13 12.55
C PHE A 245 15.77 -3.27 11.56
N GLN A 246 16.82 -3.99 11.14
CA GLN A 246 16.67 -5.21 10.33
C GLN A 246 15.84 -6.26 11.06
N ALA A 247 16.09 -6.48 12.36
CA ALA A 247 15.32 -7.41 13.19
C ALA A 247 13.84 -6.97 13.30
N ALA A 248 13.58 -5.68 13.53
CA ALA A 248 12.22 -5.15 13.58
C ALA A 248 11.48 -5.31 12.24
N VAL A 249 12.17 -5.13 11.11
CA VAL A 249 11.61 -5.37 9.77
C VAL A 249 11.31 -6.85 9.56
N ARG A 250 12.21 -7.76 9.97
CA ARG A 250 11.99 -9.21 9.91
C ARG A 250 10.72 -9.60 10.67
N ASP A 251 10.59 -9.17 11.92
CA ASP A 251 9.42 -9.50 12.76
C ASP A 251 8.14 -8.90 12.17
N PHE A 252 8.20 -7.67 11.65
CA PHE A 252 7.08 -7.02 10.99
C PHE A 252 6.62 -7.81 9.75
N LEU A 253 7.56 -8.23 8.90
CA LEU A 253 7.23 -8.99 7.68
C LEU A 253 6.70 -10.37 8.02
N GLY A 254 7.32 -11.07 8.98
CA GLY A 254 6.89 -12.41 9.41
C GLY A 254 5.49 -12.41 10.02
N GLU A 255 5.16 -11.42 10.87
CA GLU A 255 3.83 -11.30 11.45
C GLU A 255 2.78 -10.86 10.43
N GLN A 256 3.12 -9.91 9.55
CA GLN A 256 2.14 -9.32 8.64
C GLN A 256 1.88 -10.15 7.36
N PHE A 257 2.88 -10.90 6.91
CA PHE A 257 2.86 -11.62 5.63
C PHE A 257 3.12 -13.12 5.82
N GLY A 258 2.73 -13.68 6.98
CA GLY A 258 2.73 -15.12 7.20
C GLY A 258 2.00 -15.86 6.07
N GLY A 259 2.62 -16.91 5.53
CA GLY A 259 2.12 -17.68 4.38
C GLY A 259 2.35 -17.04 3.01
N HIS A 260 2.86 -15.82 2.93
CA HIS A 260 3.33 -15.21 1.67
C HIS A 260 4.84 -15.41 1.51
N ARG A 261 5.30 -15.40 0.27
CA ARG A 261 6.74 -15.37 -0.03
C ARG A 261 7.22 -13.94 -0.07
N TYR A 262 8.36 -13.67 0.53
CA TYR A 262 8.96 -12.35 0.44
C TYR A 262 10.47 -12.42 0.51
N VAL A 263 11.12 -11.40 -0.03
CA VAL A 263 12.50 -11.07 0.28
C VAL A 263 12.61 -9.61 0.66
N PHE A 264 13.57 -9.27 1.52
CA PHE A 264 13.88 -7.89 1.81
C PHE A 264 15.38 -7.64 1.90
N ALA A 265 15.79 -6.42 1.55
CA ALA A 265 17.15 -5.93 1.71
C ALA A 265 17.13 -4.62 2.47
N LEU A 266 18.12 -4.45 3.35
CA LEU A 266 18.36 -3.21 4.08
C LEU A 266 19.33 -2.34 3.29
N HIS A 267 18.97 -1.09 3.06
CA HIS A 267 19.85 -0.05 2.50
C HIS A 267 20.24 0.90 3.62
N ALA A 268 21.53 0.95 3.93
CA ALA A 268 22.10 1.93 4.84
C ALA A 268 22.48 3.21 4.07
N PRO A 269 22.73 4.32 4.79
CA PRO A 269 23.24 5.55 4.18
C PRO A 269 24.48 5.38 3.29
N ALA A 270 25.35 4.41 3.61
CA ALA A 270 26.55 4.10 2.82
C ALA A 270 26.23 3.42 1.48
N ASP A 271 25.06 2.77 1.38
CA ASP A 271 24.61 2.05 0.19
C ASP A 271 23.69 2.92 -0.69
N ASP A 272 23.49 4.19 -0.34
CA ASP A 272 22.69 5.12 -1.13
C ASP A 272 23.54 5.61 -2.33
N PRO A 273 23.11 5.35 -3.58
CA PRO A 273 23.86 5.69 -4.79
C PRO A 273 23.98 7.20 -5.03
N LYS A 274 23.30 8.03 -4.23
CA LYS A 274 23.32 9.48 -4.38
C LYS A 274 24.18 10.13 -3.33
N GLU A 275 25.25 10.78 -3.78
CA GLU A 275 26.00 11.71 -2.93
C GLU A 275 25.07 12.78 -2.36
N VAL A 276 25.39 13.27 -1.15
CA VAL A 276 24.61 14.31 -0.45
C VAL A 276 24.35 15.55 -1.33
N ARG A 277 25.29 15.87 -2.23
CA ARG A 277 25.23 17.02 -3.15
C ARG A 277 24.36 16.77 -4.39
N GLN A 278 24.18 15.51 -4.81
CA GLN A 278 23.46 15.10 -6.02
C GLN A 278 21.95 14.89 -5.82
N GLY A 279 21.45 15.25 -4.65
CA GLY A 279 20.03 15.41 -4.44
C GLY A 279 19.26 14.15 -4.11
N GLY A 280 18.89 14.07 -2.84
CA GLY A 280 18.02 13.09 -2.24
C GLY A 280 17.60 13.60 -0.86
N ARG A 281 16.68 12.93 -0.18
CA ARG A 281 16.56 13.15 1.28
C ARG A 281 17.89 12.74 1.92
N ARG A 282 18.21 13.29 3.11
CA ARG A 282 19.36 12.85 3.93
C ARG A 282 19.44 11.32 3.89
N PRO A 283 20.62 10.74 3.60
CA PRO A 283 20.73 9.29 3.49
C PRO A 283 20.29 8.68 4.83
N HIS A 284 19.34 7.76 4.77
CA HIS A 284 18.68 7.18 5.95
C HIS A 284 18.42 5.71 5.69
N VAL A 285 18.37 4.92 6.77
CA VAL A 285 18.16 3.49 6.66
C VAL A 285 16.74 3.18 6.18
N HIS A 286 16.64 2.29 5.20
CA HIS A 286 15.36 1.79 4.72
C HIS A 286 15.47 0.36 4.23
N ALA A 287 14.43 -0.43 4.45
CA ALA A 287 14.31 -1.77 3.90
C ALA A 287 13.39 -1.76 2.68
N HIS A 288 13.83 -2.40 1.60
CA HIS A 288 13.00 -2.73 0.45
C HIS A 288 12.54 -4.18 0.59
N ALA A 289 11.24 -4.41 0.68
CA ALA A 289 10.65 -5.74 0.72
C ALA A 289 9.81 -6.01 -0.53
N ILE A 290 10.05 -7.12 -1.21
CA ILE A 290 9.26 -7.63 -2.33
C ILE A 290 8.44 -8.80 -1.81
N VAL A 291 7.12 -8.68 -1.86
CA VAL A 291 6.18 -9.64 -1.24
C VAL A 291 5.21 -10.14 -2.30
N THR A 292 4.93 -11.44 -2.34
CA THR A 292 3.88 -11.99 -3.21
C THR A 292 2.49 -11.52 -2.78
N MET A 293 1.67 -11.14 -3.74
CA MET A 293 0.31 -10.67 -3.48
C MET A 293 -0.64 -11.80 -3.10
N ARG A 294 -0.27 -13.05 -3.39
CA ARG A 294 -1.00 -14.28 -3.07
C ARG A 294 -0.13 -15.16 -2.17
N SER A 295 -0.73 -15.76 -1.15
CA SER A 295 -0.10 -16.73 -0.26
C SER A 295 -0.13 -18.14 -0.88
N ASP A 296 0.57 -19.08 -0.26
CA ASP A 296 0.54 -20.49 -0.65
C ASP A 296 -0.89 -21.09 -0.51
N THR A 297 -1.72 -20.55 0.39
CA THR A 297 -3.14 -20.93 0.58
C THR A 297 -4.11 -20.19 -0.35
N GLY A 298 -3.61 -19.23 -1.14
CA GLY A 298 -4.40 -18.43 -2.06
C GLY A 298 -5.01 -17.15 -1.49
N GLU A 299 -4.74 -16.83 -0.23
CA GLU A 299 -5.12 -15.56 0.36
C GLU A 299 -4.39 -14.40 -0.30
N ARG A 300 -5.08 -13.26 -0.45
CA ARG A 300 -4.51 -12.08 -1.11
C ARG A 300 -4.23 -10.97 -0.11
N VAL A 301 -3.10 -10.29 -0.29
CA VAL A 301 -2.80 -9.08 0.48
C VAL A 301 -3.83 -8.00 0.19
N VAL A 302 -4.49 -7.51 1.25
CA VAL A 302 -5.39 -6.36 1.18
C VAL A 302 -4.61 -5.08 1.44
N THR A 303 -4.56 -4.17 0.45
CA THR A 303 -3.96 -2.85 0.63
C THR A 303 -5.03 -1.78 0.74
N SER A 304 -5.06 -1.05 1.86
CA SER A 304 -5.92 0.12 2.01
C SER A 304 -5.27 1.16 2.92
N PRO A 305 -5.68 2.43 2.89
CA PRO A 305 -5.17 3.44 3.82
C PRO A 305 -5.30 3.03 5.29
N ARG A 306 -6.36 2.28 5.64
CA ARG A 306 -6.55 1.71 6.99
C ARG A 306 -5.48 0.67 7.31
N VAL A 307 -5.26 -0.28 6.40
CA VAL A 307 -4.24 -1.32 6.55
C VAL A 307 -2.84 -0.73 6.66
N PHE A 308 -2.49 0.28 5.86
CA PHE A 308 -1.20 0.96 5.99
C PHE A 308 -1.00 1.66 7.35
N ARG A 309 -2.08 2.07 8.04
CA ARG A 309 -1.96 2.57 9.43
C ARG A 309 -1.62 1.43 10.39
N GLN A 310 -2.25 0.27 10.22
CA GLN A 310 -1.97 -0.92 11.01
C GLN A 310 -0.52 -1.36 10.80
N TRP A 311 -0.03 -1.41 9.56
CA TRP A 311 1.37 -1.72 9.27
C TRP A 311 2.35 -0.73 9.90
N ARG A 312 2.03 0.58 9.88
CA ARG A 312 2.84 1.59 10.58
C ARG A 312 2.81 1.44 12.10
N ALA A 313 1.68 0.99 12.68
CA ALA A 313 1.59 0.70 14.10
C ALA A 313 2.39 -0.56 14.46
N LEU A 314 2.32 -1.59 13.62
CA LEU A 314 3.03 -2.85 13.83
C LEU A 314 4.55 -2.65 13.75
N ILE A 315 5.08 -1.98 12.71
CA ILE A 315 6.52 -1.72 12.65
C ILE A 315 6.99 -0.83 13.82
N ALA A 316 6.16 0.12 14.29
CA ALA A 316 6.49 0.93 15.47
C ALA A 316 6.60 0.06 16.72
N GLN A 317 5.67 -0.88 16.90
CA GLN A 317 5.71 -1.86 17.99
C GLN A 317 6.97 -2.73 17.89
N LYS A 318 7.22 -3.37 16.74
CA LYS A 318 8.41 -4.22 16.54
C LYS A 318 9.71 -3.45 16.71
N SER A 319 9.76 -2.19 16.27
CA SER A 319 10.91 -1.31 16.49
C SER A 319 11.16 -1.08 17.98
N LYS A 320 10.11 -0.81 18.77
CA LYS A 320 10.24 -0.63 20.22
C LYS A 320 10.67 -1.90 20.95
N GLU A 321 10.17 -3.06 20.53
CA GLU A 321 10.63 -4.37 21.04
C GLU A 321 12.13 -4.61 20.77
N ARG A 322 12.69 -3.94 19.75
CA ARG A 322 14.12 -3.96 19.41
C ARG A 322 14.89 -2.72 19.91
N GLY A 323 14.32 -1.94 20.83
CA GLY A 323 14.99 -0.78 21.44
C GLY A 323 15.05 0.47 20.55
N ILE A 324 14.25 0.54 19.49
CA ILE A 324 14.13 1.71 18.63
C ILE A 324 12.86 2.47 19.00
N ASP A 325 13.03 3.67 19.57
CA ASP A 325 11.94 4.58 19.91
C ASP A 325 11.19 5.06 18.66
N MET A 326 10.16 4.33 18.26
CA MET A 326 9.41 4.59 17.03
C MET A 326 7.90 4.60 17.29
N GLU A 327 7.20 5.51 16.62
CA GLU A 327 5.78 5.72 16.81
C GLU A 327 5.03 5.92 15.48
N MET A 328 3.84 5.33 15.37
CA MET A 328 2.96 5.58 14.22
C MET A 328 2.50 7.04 14.23
N THR A 329 2.62 7.77 13.13
CA THR A 329 2.12 9.16 13.05
C THR A 329 1.01 9.31 12.02
N ASP A 330 0.08 10.23 12.29
CA ASP A 330 -0.90 10.73 11.32
C ASP A 330 -0.74 12.23 11.11
N ARG A 331 -0.85 12.67 9.86
CA ARG A 331 -0.72 14.09 9.49
C ARG A 331 -1.67 15.02 10.25
N ARG A 332 -2.86 14.55 10.63
CA ARG A 332 -3.90 15.31 11.35
C ARG A 332 -3.50 15.63 12.79
N GLU A 333 -2.51 14.92 13.34
CA GLU A 333 -1.98 15.12 14.69
C GLU A 333 -1.09 16.36 14.78
N PHE A 334 -0.63 16.83 13.62
CA PHE A 334 0.33 17.91 13.44
C PHE A 334 -0.12 18.94 12.40
N CYS A 335 -1.36 18.84 11.90
CA CYS A 335 -1.87 19.61 10.75
C CYS A 335 -0.90 19.67 9.56
N ASN A 336 -0.26 18.54 9.25
CA ASN A 336 0.72 18.46 8.18
C ASN A 336 0.05 18.44 6.80
N PRO A 337 0.66 19.10 5.80
CA PRO A 337 0.13 19.15 4.45
C PRO A 337 0.09 17.76 3.82
N PRO A 338 -0.94 17.46 3.00
CA PRO A 338 -1.07 16.18 2.33
C PRO A 338 0.15 15.88 1.45
N ALA A 339 0.48 14.60 1.30
CA ALA A 339 1.52 14.19 0.36
C ALA A 339 1.06 14.38 -1.09
N TYR A 340 2.02 14.53 -1.99
CA TYR A 340 1.82 14.43 -3.43
C TYR A 340 2.30 13.06 -3.94
N ALA A 341 1.65 12.56 -4.99
CA ALA A 341 2.05 11.33 -5.67
C ALA A 341 3.03 11.64 -6.83
N GLN A 342 3.79 10.63 -7.28
CA GLN A 342 4.70 10.77 -8.41
C GLN A 342 3.97 11.22 -9.69
N SER A 343 2.73 10.80 -9.92
CA SER A 343 1.94 11.24 -11.08
C SER A 343 1.44 12.68 -10.99
N GLN A 344 1.63 13.36 -9.86
CA GLN A 344 1.18 14.74 -9.63
C GLN A 344 2.31 15.74 -9.84
N VAL A 345 3.56 15.30 -9.93
CA VAL A 345 4.72 16.19 -9.99
C VAL A 345 5.75 15.65 -10.97
N MET A 346 6.46 16.54 -11.64
CA MET A 346 7.54 16.22 -12.56
C MET A 346 8.84 16.81 -12.02
N PRO A 347 9.93 16.04 -11.91
CA PRO A 347 11.22 16.60 -11.48
C PRO A 347 11.73 17.60 -12.52
N VAL A 348 12.17 18.76 -12.05
CA VAL A 348 12.73 19.85 -12.89
C VAL A 348 14.19 20.13 -12.56
N SER A 349 14.64 19.78 -11.35
CA SER A 349 16.04 19.87 -10.94
C SER A 349 16.37 18.76 -9.96
N TYR A 350 17.56 18.20 -10.12
CA TYR A 350 18.16 17.23 -9.19
C TYR A 350 19.29 17.86 -8.36
N ALA A 351 19.62 19.13 -8.58
CA ALA A 351 20.62 19.83 -7.78
C ALA A 351 20.10 20.01 -6.36
N GLY A 352 20.81 19.44 -5.37
CA GLY A 352 20.32 19.42 -3.99
C GLY A 352 18.95 18.75 -3.88
N ARG A 353 18.06 19.21 -3.00
CA ARG A 353 16.78 18.50 -2.81
C ARG A 353 15.91 18.60 -4.07
N THR A 354 15.64 17.45 -4.71
CA THR A 354 14.88 17.34 -5.97
C THR A 354 13.69 18.29 -6.01
N GLU A 355 13.72 19.17 -6.98
CA GLU A 355 12.67 20.14 -7.24
C GLU A 355 11.71 19.58 -8.26
N HIS A 356 10.42 19.88 -8.05
CA HIS A 356 9.39 19.41 -8.94
C HIS A 356 8.45 20.55 -9.33
N LYS A 357 7.91 20.45 -10.54
CA LYS A 357 6.75 21.22 -11.02
C LYS A 357 5.51 20.33 -10.94
N GLY A 358 4.40 20.86 -10.44
CA GLY A 358 3.12 20.19 -10.42
C GLY A 358 2.59 19.96 -11.84
N THR A 359 1.93 18.82 -12.07
CA THR A 359 1.25 18.52 -13.34
C THR A 359 -0.08 19.26 -13.52
N SER A 360 -0.48 20.05 -12.52
CA SER A 360 -1.67 20.91 -12.52
C SER A 360 -1.54 21.96 -11.41
N SER A 361 -2.36 23.01 -11.44
CA SER A 361 -2.42 24.02 -10.38
C SER A 361 -2.64 23.43 -8.98
N ALA A 362 -3.57 22.47 -8.86
CA ALA A 362 -3.84 21.78 -7.61
C ALA A 362 -2.66 20.91 -7.14
N ALA A 363 -1.92 20.30 -8.08
CA ALA A 363 -0.74 19.51 -7.74
C ALA A 363 0.45 20.40 -7.35
N GLN A 364 0.62 21.53 -8.02
CA GLN A 364 1.61 22.56 -7.68
C GLN A 364 1.35 23.09 -6.26
N ALA A 365 0.10 23.49 -5.95
CA ALA A 365 -0.28 23.94 -4.61
C ALA A 365 0.01 22.88 -3.52
N ARG A 366 -0.21 21.59 -3.80
CA ARG A 366 0.16 20.50 -2.88
C ARG A 366 1.68 20.37 -2.70
N TYR A 367 2.44 20.44 -3.80
CA TYR A 367 3.91 20.42 -3.74
C TYR A 367 4.44 21.59 -2.91
N ASP A 368 3.99 22.81 -3.22
CA ASP A 368 4.41 24.02 -2.50
C ASP A 368 4.00 23.98 -1.04
N GLY A 369 2.76 23.57 -0.74
CA GLY A 369 2.29 23.33 0.62
C GLY A 369 3.20 22.35 1.37
N LYS A 370 3.60 21.25 0.72
CA LYS A 370 4.50 20.26 1.30
C LYS A 370 5.93 20.78 1.46
N ARG A 371 6.43 21.61 0.54
CA ARG A 371 7.78 22.17 0.59
C ARG A 371 7.92 23.27 1.63
N ALA A 372 6.94 24.16 1.73
CA ALA A 372 6.88 25.23 2.72
C ALA A 372 6.35 24.77 4.10
N ASN A 373 6.04 23.48 4.26
CA ASN A 373 5.48 22.92 5.49
C ASN A 373 4.21 23.66 6.01
N ARG A 374 3.40 24.17 5.07
CA ARG A 374 2.17 24.93 5.38
C ARG A 374 1.19 24.08 6.19
N HIS A 375 0.54 24.71 7.15
CA HIS A 375 -0.50 24.09 7.96
C HIS A 375 -1.68 23.64 7.09
N PHE A 376 -2.29 22.51 7.41
CA PHE A 376 -3.44 22.01 6.66
C PHE A 376 -4.38 21.19 7.56
N VAL A 377 -5.65 21.59 7.58
CA VAL A 377 -6.76 20.80 8.16
C VAL A 377 -7.70 20.39 7.03
N SER A 378 -8.11 19.12 7.01
CA SER A 378 -9.20 18.69 6.11
C SER A 378 -10.54 19.08 6.72
N ARG A 379 -11.43 19.65 5.92
CA ARG A 379 -12.81 20.00 6.31
C ARG A 379 -13.77 18.81 6.48
N SER A 380 -13.32 17.58 6.21
CA SER A 380 -14.18 16.40 6.40
C SER A 380 -14.41 16.13 7.88
N GLU A 381 -15.66 15.91 8.29
CA GLU A 381 -16.07 15.67 9.68
C GLU A 381 -15.15 14.68 10.41
N ARG A 382 -14.92 13.51 9.80
CA ARG A 382 -14.00 12.49 10.33
C ARG A 382 -12.57 12.99 10.56
N SER A 383 -12.04 13.80 9.65
CA SER A 383 -10.68 14.32 9.79
C SER A 383 -10.61 15.40 10.85
N VAL A 384 -11.65 16.23 10.94
CA VAL A 384 -11.73 17.27 11.94
C VAL A 384 -11.89 16.68 13.34
N GLY A 385 -12.78 15.68 13.52
CA GLY A 385 -12.94 14.98 14.79
C GLY A 385 -11.64 14.36 15.29
N TYR A 386 -10.86 13.75 14.39
CA TYR A 386 -9.54 13.22 14.74
C TYR A 386 -8.53 14.32 15.13
N ALA A 387 -8.51 15.44 14.41
CA ALA A 387 -7.62 16.55 14.73
C ALA A 387 -7.97 17.19 16.08
N LEU A 388 -9.25 17.24 16.44
CA LEU A 388 -9.71 17.73 17.74
C LEU A 388 -9.34 16.80 18.90
N ALA A 389 -9.46 15.48 18.70
CA ALA A 389 -8.93 14.52 19.67
C ALA A 389 -7.42 14.70 19.86
N ALA A 390 -6.67 14.98 18.78
CA ALA A 390 -5.25 15.30 18.90
C ALA A 390 -5.00 16.61 19.68
N VAL A 391 -5.80 17.65 19.48
CA VAL A 391 -5.72 18.91 20.27
C VAL A 391 -5.92 18.64 21.75
N GLN A 392 -6.93 17.84 22.13
CA GLN A 392 -7.17 17.49 23.54
C GLN A 392 -5.96 16.80 24.17
N VAL A 393 -5.39 15.82 23.48
CA VAL A 393 -4.23 15.08 23.97
C VAL A 393 -2.99 15.95 24.08
N TRP A 394 -2.74 16.84 23.12
CA TRP A 394 -1.61 17.79 23.22
C TRP A 394 -1.79 18.78 24.36
N GLU A 395 -3.02 19.26 24.60
CA GLU A 395 -3.34 20.13 25.72
C GLU A 395 -3.13 19.42 27.06
N GLU A 396 -3.57 18.17 27.19
CA GLU A 396 -3.29 17.36 28.37
C GLU A 396 -1.79 17.21 28.62
N ILE A 397 -0.99 16.89 27.59
CA ILE A 397 0.47 16.74 27.73
C ILE A 397 1.12 18.06 28.15
N LYS A 398 0.72 19.17 27.54
CA LYS A 398 1.21 20.50 27.89
C LYS A 398 0.98 20.83 29.38
N HIS A 399 -0.14 20.41 29.96
CA HIS A 399 -0.48 20.72 31.34
C HIS A 399 0.02 19.68 32.37
N SER A 400 0.20 18.42 31.96
CA SER A 400 0.43 17.31 32.90
C SER A 400 1.82 16.66 32.82
N ASP A 401 2.60 16.91 31.77
CA ASP A 401 3.92 16.28 31.63
C ASP A 401 4.99 17.04 32.44
N PRO A 402 5.76 16.37 33.31
CA PRO A 402 6.78 17.04 34.14
C PRO A 402 8.02 17.47 33.34
N ASN A 403 8.21 16.96 32.12
CA ASN A 403 9.39 17.28 31.31
C ASN A 403 9.17 18.58 30.51
N LYS A 404 9.94 19.62 30.84
CA LYS A 404 9.86 20.93 30.17
C LYS A 404 9.98 20.85 28.64
N ALA A 405 10.89 20.03 28.11
CA ALA A 405 11.07 19.89 26.65
C ALA A 405 9.83 19.25 25.99
N VAL A 406 9.16 18.33 26.69
CA VAL A 406 7.90 17.72 26.21
C VAL A 406 6.78 18.76 26.21
N VAL A 407 6.68 19.57 27.27
CA VAL A 407 5.69 20.66 27.37
C VAL A 407 5.91 21.73 26.28
N GLU A 408 7.16 22.12 26.03
CA GLU A 408 7.52 23.06 24.97
C GLU A 408 7.15 22.50 23.59
N PHE A 409 7.45 21.23 23.31
CA PHE A 409 7.06 20.57 22.07
C PHE A 409 5.54 20.53 21.91
N ALA A 410 4.81 20.14 22.95
CA ALA A 410 3.35 20.09 22.95
C ALA A 410 2.74 21.48 22.70
N THR A 411 3.30 22.53 23.32
CA THR A 411 2.91 23.93 23.11
C THR A 411 3.08 24.34 21.65
N ALA A 412 4.23 24.04 21.04
CA ALA A 412 4.47 24.32 19.62
C ALA A 412 3.49 23.56 18.70
N GLN A 413 3.12 22.32 19.03
CA GLN A 413 2.10 21.59 18.27
C GLN A 413 0.71 22.19 18.43
N MET A 414 0.37 22.69 19.61
CA MET A 414 -0.90 23.38 19.83
C MET A 414 -1.01 24.66 19.03
N ASP A 415 0.02 25.51 19.05
CA ASP A 415 0.06 26.75 18.28
C ASP A 415 -0.12 26.45 16.78
N ARG A 416 0.56 25.39 16.31
CA ARG A 416 0.44 24.88 14.94
C ARG A 416 -0.98 24.45 14.60
N LEU A 417 -1.63 23.67 15.47
CA LEU A 417 -3.00 23.20 15.27
C LEU A 417 -3.96 24.40 15.25
N GLN A 418 -3.88 25.29 16.22
CA GLN A 418 -4.73 26.48 16.34
C GLN A 418 -4.60 27.41 15.13
N ALA A 419 -3.38 27.65 14.64
CA ALA A 419 -3.15 28.41 13.40
C ALA A 419 -3.87 27.74 12.21
N ALA A 420 -3.73 26.43 12.05
CA ALA A 420 -4.35 25.69 10.96
C ALA A 420 -5.89 25.75 10.98
N PHE A 421 -6.49 25.67 12.18
CA PHE A 421 -7.95 25.78 12.36
C PHE A 421 -8.45 27.18 12.04
N ARG A 422 -7.75 28.24 12.49
CA ARG A 422 -8.08 29.65 12.17
C ARG A 422 -8.02 29.91 10.67
N GLU A 423 -6.93 29.53 10.01
CA GLU A 423 -6.76 29.67 8.55
C GLU A 423 -7.85 28.91 7.77
N SER A 424 -8.33 27.79 8.31
CA SER A 424 -9.37 26.98 7.68
C SER A 424 -10.80 27.44 7.98
N GLN A 425 -10.97 28.48 8.81
CA GLN A 425 -12.25 28.98 9.35
C GLN A 425 -13.04 27.91 10.12
N ILE A 426 -12.36 26.99 10.79
CA ILE A 426 -12.98 25.93 11.60
C ILE A 426 -12.97 26.37 13.07
N ASP A 427 -14.15 26.54 13.65
CA ASP A 427 -14.33 26.90 15.06
C ASP A 427 -14.16 25.68 15.98
N ILE A 428 -13.03 25.62 16.68
CA ILE A 428 -12.70 24.54 17.62
C ILE A 428 -13.75 24.41 18.74
N GLY A 429 -14.32 25.52 19.21
CA GLY A 429 -15.32 25.53 20.29
C GLY A 429 -16.63 24.88 19.86
N LYS A 430 -17.16 25.26 18.68
CA LYS A 430 -18.36 24.64 18.10
C LYS A 430 -18.19 23.18 17.72
N LEU A 431 -16.97 22.75 17.41
CA LEU A 431 -16.73 21.35 17.07
C LEU A 431 -16.41 20.45 18.26
N LYS A 432 -15.87 20.96 19.37
CA LYS A 432 -15.72 20.16 20.60
C LYS A 432 -17.07 19.58 21.06
N SER A 433 -18.14 20.37 20.95
CA SER A 433 -19.51 19.91 21.24
C SER A 433 -20.04 18.90 20.19
N SER A 434 -19.76 19.13 18.90
CA SER A 434 -20.14 18.21 17.83
C SER A 434 -19.43 16.85 17.91
N VAL A 435 -18.11 16.84 18.20
CA VAL A 435 -17.30 15.62 18.34
C VAL A 435 -17.71 14.83 19.57
N SER A 436 -18.04 15.51 20.68
CA SER A 436 -18.61 14.84 21.85
C SER A 436 -19.89 14.06 21.47
N ARG A 437 -20.75 14.67 20.64
CA ARG A 437 -21.95 14.03 20.11
C ARG A 437 -21.65 12.85 19.18
N THR A 438 -20.72 13.00 18.24
CA THR A 438 -20.30 11.90 17.32
C THR A 438 -19.61 10.75 18.05
N ASN A 439 -18.81 11.05 19.08
CA ASN A 439 -18.17 10.04 19.93
C ASN A 439 -19.21 9.27 20.74
N LEU A 440 -20.21 9.96 21.28
CA LEU A 440 -21.35 9.33 21.94
C LEU A 440 -22.09 8.39 20.96
N GLU A 441 -22.41 8.85 19.75
CA GLU A 441 -23.05 8.02 18.71
C GLU A 441 -22.20 6.78 18.35
N ALA A 442 -20.88 6.94 18.17
CA ALA A 442 -19.98 5.83 17.84
C ALA A 442 -19.86 4.82 18.99
N ASN A 443 -19.77 5.30 20.23
CA ASN A 443 -19.72 4.44 21.42
C ASN A 443 -21.06 3.71 21.61
N MET A 444 -22.19 4.36 21.31
CA MET A 444 -23.51 3.72 21.32
C MET A 444 -23.64 2.63 20.26
N VAL A 445 -23.08 2.83 19.06
CA VAL A 445 -23.01 1.79 18.01
C VAL A 445 -22.11 0.62 18.45
N GLU A 446 -20.98 0.88 19.08
CA GLU A 446 -20.09 -0.17 19.59
C GLU A 446 -20.73 -0.92 20.76
N LEU A 447 -21.43 -0.23 21.68
CA LEU A 447 -22.21 -0.84 22.75
C LEU A 447 -23.30 -1.76 22.18
N ALA A 448 -24.06 -1.27 21.19
CA ALA A 448 -25.07 -2.07 20.48
C ALA A 448 -24.45 -3.27 19.75
N ARG A 449 -23.24 -3.15 19.20
CA ARG A 449 -22.50 -4.26 18.59
C ARG A 449 -22.04 -5.28 19.62
N LEU A 450 -21.53 -4.84 20.77
CA LEU A 450 -21.08 -5.73 21.83
C LEU A 450 -22.24 -6.50 22.43
N VAL A 451 -23.41 -5.88 22.61
CA VAL A 451 -24.59 -6.49 23.26
C VAL A 451 -25.49 -7.23 22.26
N GLY A 452 -25.61 -6.75 21.03
CA GLY A 452 -26.58 -7.23 20.03
C GLY A 452 -26.25 -8.58 19.38
N ALA A 453 -27.16 -9.03 18.50
CA ALA A 453 -27.11 -10.32 17.79
C ALA A 453 -25.95 -10.46 16.77
N GLY A 454 -25.26 -9.37 16.45
CA GLY A 454 -24.05 -9.33 15.60
C GLY A 454 -22.72 -9.21 16.36
N GLY A 455 -22.74 -9.42 17.69
CA GLY A 455 -21.55 -9.42 18.53
C GLY A 455 -20.63 -10.63 18.28
N PRO A 456 -19.37 -10.60 18.75
CA PRO A 456 -18.45 -11.71 18.57
C PRO A 456 -19.02 -13.00 19.21
N PRO A 457 -18.89 -14.17 18.56
CA PRO A 457 -19.59 -15.38 18.95
C PRO A 457 -19.02 -15.95 20.27
N VAL A 458 -19.82 -15.89 21.33
CA VAL A 458 -19.46 -16.42 22.67
C VAL A 458 -19.18 -17.93 22.64
N ARG A 459 -19.80 -18.67 21.72
CA ARG A 459 -19.61 -20.12 21.49
C ARG A 459 -18.15 -20.54 21.24
N ALA A 460 -17.35 -19.64 20.66
CA ALA A 460 -15.97 -19.93 20.26
C ALA A 460 -14.92 -19.36 21.23
N MET A 461 -15.34 -18.60 22.25
CA MET A 461 -14.42 -17.95 23.17
C MET A 461 -13.91 -18.92 24.23
N THR A 462 -12.63 -18.80 24.57
CA THR A 462 -12.08 -19.29 25.83
C THR A 462 -12.48 -18.37 26.98
N ARG A 463 -12.38 -18.85 28.23
CA ARG A 463 -12.61 -18.04 29.43
C ARG A 463 -11.81 -16.73 29.44
N GLN A 464 -10.54 -16.80 29.02
CA GLN A 464 -9.64 -15.65 29.01
C GLN A 464 -10.06 -14.61 27.96
N GLU A 465 -10.50 -15.06 26.78
CA GLU A 465 -11.05 -14.20 25.74
C GLU A 465 -12.37 -13.56 26.17
N PHE A 466 -13.22 -14.30 26.90
CA PHE A 466 -14.47 -13.78 27.43
C PHE A 466 -14.25 -12.69 28.49
N VAL A 467 -13.29 -12.87 29.39
CA VAL A 467 -12.90 -11.83 30.37
C VAL A 467 -12.39 -10.58 29.66
N THR A 468 -11.60 -10.74 28.60
CA THR A 468 -11.11 -9.60 27.79
C THR A 468 -12.27 -8.87 27.09
N TYR A 469 -13.23 -9.62 26.57
CA TYR A 469 -14.44 -9.09 25.97
C TYR A 469 -15.33 -8.34 26.97
N GLU A 470 -15.48 -8.88 28.19
CA GLU A 470 -16.23 -8.25 29.27
C GLU A 470 -15.59 -6.95 29.75
N ASN A 471 -14.27 -6.95 29.95
CA ASN A 471 -13.53 -5.74 30.32
C ASN A 471 -13.71 -4.63 29.27
N ARG A 472 -13.68 -4.99 27.98
CA ARG A 472 -13.92 -4.04 26.89
C ARG A 472 -15.36 -3.51 26.89
N PHE A 473 -16.34 -4.33 27.26
CA PHE A 473 -17.72 -3.90 27.39
C PHE A 473 -17.90 -2.87 28.52
N GLU A 474 -17.34 -3.13 29.69
CA GLU A 474 -17.40 -2.17 30.82
C GLU A 474 -16.62 -0.88 30.54
N GLU A 475 -15.50 -0.95 29.82
CA GLU A 475 -14.76 0.24 29.39
C GLU A 475 -15.60 1.13 28.44
N VAL A 476 -16.33 0.51 27.50
CA VAL A 476 -17.24 1.24 26.61
C VAL A 476 -18.42 1.82 27.38
N LEU A 477 -19.02 1.07 28.32
CA LEU A 477 -20.09 1.58 29.19
C LEU A 477 -19.64 2.79 29.99
N ALA A 478 -18.50 2.71 30.68
CA ALA A 478 -17.95 3.82 31.47
C ALA A 478 -17.67 5.06 30.60
N THR A 479 -17.21 4.85 29.37
CA THR A 479 -16.98 5.94 28.41
C THR A 479 -18.29 6.62 27.99
N VAL A 480 -19.35 5.84 27.72
CA VAL A 480 -20.68 6.39 27.42
C VAL A 480 -21.25 7.13 28.64
N GLU A 481 -21.17 6.51 29.82
CA GLU A 481 -21.64 7.03 31.10
C GLU A 481 -21.07 8.42 31.42
N SER A 482 -19.79 8.63 31.15
CA SER A 482 -19.11 9.92 31.34
C SER A 482 -19.62 11.03 30.42
N SER A 483 -20.30 10.67 29.33
CA SER A 483 -20.80 11.58 28.29
C SER A 483 -22.32 11.81 28.36
N VAL A 484 -23.02 11.12 29.27
CA VAL A 484 -24.49 11.23 29.47
C VAL A 484 -24.82 12.45 30.34
N LYS A 485 -25.84 13.21 29.96
CA LYS A 485 -26.28 14.38 30.73
C LYS A 485 -26.99 13.97 32.03
N PRO A 486 -26.98 14.81 33.08
CA PRO A 486 -27.65 14.49 34.35
C PRO A 486 -29.13 14.10 34.20
N ALA A 487 -29.87 14.77 33.30
CA ALA A 487 -31.28 14.50 33.04
C ALA A 487 -31.55 13.16 32.34
N GLU A 488 -30.55 12.57 31.69
CA GLU A 488 -30.65 11.31 30.93
C GLU A 488 -30.02 10.14 31.70
N ARG A 489 -29.50 10.40 32.91
CA ARG A 489 -28.73 9.41 33.69
C ARG A 489 -29.59 8.21 34.10
N ALA A 490 -30.80 8.45 34.60
CA ALA A 490 -31.71 7.38 34.98
C ALA A 490 -32.05 6.44 33.82
N TYR A 491 -32.23 6.98 32.61
CA TYR A 491 -32.51 6.18 31.41
C TYR A 491 -31.27 5.41 30.93
N PHE A 492 -30.08 6.02 31.02
CA PHE A 492 -28.83 5.32 30.74
C PHE A 492 -28.59 4.17 31.72
N ASP A 493 -28.83 4.38 33.02
CA ASP A 493 -28.63 3.36 34.05
C ASP A 493 -29.54 2.13 33.81
N GLU A 494 -30.77 2.35 33.34
CA GLU A 494 -31.70 1.28 32.93
C GLU A 494 -31.17 0.48 31.73
N ILE A 495 -30.65 1.16 30.70
CA ILE A 495 -30.04 0.51 29.53
C ILE A 495 -28.76 -0.24 29.91
N ALA A 496 -27.91 0.35 30.76
CA ALA A 496 -26.67 -0.25 31.22
C ALA A 496 -26.94 -1.51 32.05
N ALA A 497 -27.97 -1.50 32.91
CA ALA A 497 -28.43 -2.66 33.65
C ALA A 497 -28.88 -3.79 32.70
N ALA A 498 -29.70 -3.49 31.70
CA ALA A 498 -30.14 -4.48 30.70
C ALA A 498 -28.96 -5.04 29.88
N ALA A 499 -27.98 -4.20 29.54
CA ALA A 499 -26.79 -4.62 28.81
C ALA A 499 -25.87 -5.52 29.66
N ARG A 500 -25.69 -5.23 30.95
CA ARG A 500 -24.95 -6.09 31.89
C ARG A 500 -25.63 -7.44 32.07
N GLU A 501 -26.95 -7.47 32.08
CA GLU A 501 -27.73 -8.70 32.14
C GLU A 501 -27.51 -9.57 30.90
N VAL A 502 -27.33 -8.92 29.74
CA VAL A 502 -26.86 -9.61 28.54
C VAL A 502 -25.48 -10.25 28.71
N ILE A 503 -24.51 -9.53 29.26
CA ILE A 503 -23.18 -10.10 29.47
C ILE A 503 -23.19 -11.24 30.50
N ASN A 504 -23.98 -11.09 31.57
CA ASN A 504 -24.19 -12.12 32.59
C ASN A 504 -24.69 -13.44 32.00
N ILE A 505 -25.75 -13.41 31.20
CA ILE A 505 -26.27 -14.67 30.64
C ILE A 505 -25.31 -15.27 29.58
N ARG A 506 -24.49 -14.45 28.89
CA ARG A 506 -23.42 -14.98 28.01
C ARG A 506 -22.32 -15.69 28.82
N ARG A 507 -21.99 -15.18 30.01
CA ARG A 507 -21.07 -15.80 30.96
C ARG A 507 -21.60 -17.14 31.45
N GLU A 508 -22.89 -17.24 31.75
CA GLU A 508 -23.53 -18.49 32.17
C GLU A 508 -23.50 -19.55 31.08
N TYR A 509 -23.78 -19.16 29.84
CA TYR A 509 -23.65 -20.06 28.69
C TYR A 509 -22.23 -20.59 28.50
N LEU A 510 -21.21 -19.74 28.63
CA LEU A 510 -19.81 -20.17 28.53
C LEU A 510 -19.46 -21.21 29.62
N LYS A 511 -19.93 -21.00 30.85
CA LYS A 511 -19.76 -21.97 31.95
C LYS A 511 -20.43 -23.31 31.64
N LEU A 512 -21.60 -23.30 31.01
CA LEU A 512 -22.28 -24.53 30.57
C LEU A 512 -21.46 -25.24 29.47
N MET A 513 -20.94 -24.51 28.49
CA MET A 513 -20.09 -25.06 27.43
C MET A 513 -18.80 -25.71 27.95
N GLU A 514 -18.14 -25.10 28.93
CA GLU A 514 -16.93 -25.62 29.56
C GLU A 514 -17.20 -26.93 30.31
N ARG A 515 -18.28 -26.98 31.10
CA ARG A 515 -18.69 -28.20 31.84
C ARG A 515 -18.91 -29.39 30.92
N GLU A 516 -19.39 -29.15 29.71
CA GLU A 516 -19.64 -30.23 28.74
C GLU A 516 -18.37 -30.68 28.03
N ARG A 517 -17.44 -29.76 27.73
CA ARG A 517 -16.10 -30.14 27.27
C ARG A 517 -15.35 -30.95 28.32
N ASP A 518 -15.46 -30.58 29.59
CA ASP A 518 -14.84 -31.31 30.70
C ASP A 518 -15.49 -32.70 30.87
N ALA A 519 -16.81 -32.81 30.72
CA ALA A 519 -17.52 -34.09 30.76
C ALA A 519 -17.13 -35.03 29.61
N ASP A 520 -17.03 -34.52 28.38
CA ASP A 520 -16.57 -35.29 27.21
C ASP A 520 -15.11 -35.72 27.33
N THR A 521 -14.26 -34.87 27.92
CA THR A 521 -12.85 -35.18 28.15
C THR A 521 -12.71 -36.32 29.17
N ARG A 522 -13.44 -36.24 30.29
CA ARG A 522 -13.47 -37.32 31.30
C ARG A 522 -14.03 -38.63 30.75
N GLN A 523 -15.02 -38.57 29.86
CA GLN A 523 -15.61 -39.77 29.22
C GLN A 523 -14.65 -40.40 28.21
N ARG A 524 -13.86 -39.61 27.47
CA ARG A 524 -12.79 -40.09 26.60
C ARG A 524 -11.62 -40.68 27.38
N GLU A 525 -11.21 -40.04 28.47
CA GLU A 525 -10.16 -40.56 29.36
C GLU A 525 -10.59 -41.91 29.97
N SER A 526 -11.85 -42.02 30.42
CA SER A 526 -12.42 -43.27 30.93
C SER A 526 -12.46 -44.37 29.86
N ALA A 527 -12.86 -44.06 28.62
CA ALA A 527 -12.88 -45.03 27.52
C ALA A 527 -11.48 -45.46 27.05
N VAL A 528 -10.47 -44.58 27.17
CA VAL A 528 -9.05 -44.91 26.92
C VAL A 528 -8.50 -45.81 28.02
N GLN A 529 -8.89 -45.57 29.28
CA GLN A 529 -8.52 -46.41 30.42
C GLN A 529 -9.19 -47.80 30.34
N GLU A 530 -10.44 -47.86 29.90
CA GLU A 530 -11.19 -49.10 29.69
C GLU A 530 -10.65 -49.92 28.49
N LYS A 531 -10.20 -49.25 27.42
CA LYS A 531 -9.45 -49.89 26.31
C LYS A 531 -8.05 -50.37 26.72
N ALA A 532 -7.39 -49.70 27.65
CA ALA A 532 -6.11 -50.15 28.20
C ALA A 532 -6.27 -51.39 29.10
N LEU A 533 -7.45 -51.58 29.70
CA LEU A 533 -7.80 -52.75 30.52
C LEU A 533 -8.31 -53.96 29.71
N THR A 534 -8.67 -53.77 28.43
CA THR A 534 -9.27 -54.81 27.56
C THR A 534 -8.36 -55.31 26.42
N TRP A 535 -7.08 -54.94 26.41
CA TRP A 535 -6.12 -55.48 25.44
C TRP A 535 -5.72 -56.92 25.79
N PRO A 536 -5.92 -57.93 24.91
CA PRO A 536 -5.47 -59.30 25.20
C PRO A 536 -3.95 -59.42 25.10
N VAL A 537 -3.34 -60.02 26.11
CA VAL A 537 -1.97 -60.54 26.12
C VAL A 537 -1.87 -61.66 25.08
N ALA A 538 -1.48 -61.33 23.85
CA ALA A 538 -1.10 -62.32 22.83
C ALA A 538 -0.28 -61.67 21.71
N LEU A 539 0.98 -61.27 22.01
CA LEU A 539 2.13 -61.17 21.07
C LEU A 539 3.33 -60.51 21.79
N GLN A 540 3.71 -61.05 22.95
CA GLN A 540 5.03 -60.88 23.53
C GLN A 540 5.42 -62.19 24.22
N SER A 541 5.68 -63.22 23.41
CA SER A 541 6.35 -64.45 23.85
C SER A 541 6.71 -65.31 22.64
N ARG A 542 7.69 -64.83 21.86
CA ARG A 542 8.64 -65.65 21.10
C ARG A 542 9.72 -64.70 20.59
N GLU A 543 10.98 -65.10 20.80
CA GLU A 543 12.24 -64.37 20.50
C GLU A 543 12.81 -63.47 21.61
N THR A 544 12.99 -64.02 22.82
CA THR A 544 14.15 -63.69 23.67
C THR A 544 14.45 -64.83 24.66
N ARG A 545 14.84 -66.01 24.16
CA ARG A 545 15.66 -66.97 24.94
C ARG A 545 16.18 -68.11 24.08
N GLU A 546 17.32 -67.88 23.44
CA GLU A 546 18.32 -68.85 22.96
C GLU A 546 19.38 -67.98 22.25
N ARG A 547 20.66 -67.89 22.60
CA ARG A 547 21.54 -68.59 23.53
C ARG A 547 22.66 -67.60 23.89
N ASN A 548 23.00 -67.54 25.16
CA ASN A 548 24.32 -67.13 25.63
C ASN A 548 24.91 -68.35 26.35
N GLU A 549 26.24 -68.45 26.38
CA GLU A 549 27.11 -69.61 26.71
C GLU A 549 27.56 -70.35 25.44
N THR A 550 28.83 -70.47 25.06
CA THR A 550 30.07 -70.75 25.85
C THR A 550 31.29 -70.40 24.95
N VAL A 551 32.29 -69.60 25.35
CA VAL A 551 33.57 -69.92 26.07
C VAL A 551 34.84 -69.85 25.19
N VAL A 552 35.72 -68.87 25.53
CA VAL A 552 37.21 -68.93 25.72
C VAL A 552 38.09 -69.19 24.46
N ARG A 553 39.16 -68.44 24.11
CA ARG A 553 40.37 -68.05 24.89
C ARG A 553 41.25 -67.02 24.13
N VAL A 554 41.76 -66.00 24.85
CA VAL A 554 43.15 -65.45 24.90
C VAL A 554 43.85 -65.01 23.58
N GLY A 555 44.46 -63.81 23.46
CA GLY A 555 44.61 -62.71 24.42
C GLY A 555 45.59 -61.60 23.97
N ARG A 556 45.62 -60.55 24.81
CA ARG A 556 46.68 -59.56 25.18
C ARG A 556 47.28 -58.62 24.10
N TYR A 557 47.62 -57.34 24.34
CA TYR A 557 47.65 -56.38 25.48
C TYR A 557 47.73 -54.95 24.84
N GLU A 558 47.04 -53.90 25.33
CA GLU A 558 47.56 -52.72 26.10
C GLU A 558 48.77 -51.99 25.43
N SER A 559 48.89 -50.66 25.30
CA SER A 559 48.41 -49.48 26.04
C SER A 559 48.94 -48.17 25.37
N ASP A 560 48.12 -47.10 25.32
CA ASP A 560 48.36 -45.61 25.30
C ASP A 560 49.60 -44.99 24.54
N PRO A 561 49.95 -43.68 24.69
CA PRO A 561 49.67 -42.62 23.71
C PRO A 561 50.94 -41.82 23.23
N GLU A 562 50.70 -40.81 22.37
CA GLU A 562 51.57 -39.67 21.99
C GLU A 562 52.76 -39.84 21.00
N ASP A 563 53.02 -38.70 20.35
CA ASP A 563 53.90 -38.33 19.23
C ASP A 563 55.35 -38.85 19.25
N PHE A 564 55.97 -39.03 18.06
CA PHE A 564 57.19 -38.31 17.65
C PHE A 564 57.63 -38.56 16.19
N ALA A 565 58.40 -37.60 15.70
CA ALA A 565 58.85 -37.29 14.34
C ALA A 565 59.89 -38.22 13.66
N GLY A 566 60.14 -37.97 12.36
CA GLY A 566 61.32 -38.48 11.63
C GLY A 566 61.48 -37.96 10.19
N SER A 567 62.13 -36.81 10.05
CA SER A 567 62.71 -36.20 8.81
C SER A 567 63.94 -37.02 8.30
N PRO A 568 64.65 -36.75 7.15
CA PRO A 568 65.24 -35.42 6.86
C PRO A 568 65.57 -34.99 5.39
N ALA A 569 65.94 -33.70 5.31
CA ALA A 569 66.98 -33.04 4.48
C ALA A 569 66.75 -32.71 2.98
N SER A 570 66.64 -31.39 2.67
CA SER A 570 67.80 -30.59 2.20
C SER A 570 67.51 -29.07 2.15
N THR A 571 68.38 -28.32 2.85
CA THR A 571 68.83 -26.92 2.80
C THR A 571 68.66 -26.11 1.48
N GLY A 572 68.48 -24.77 1.48
CA GLY A 572 68.62 -23.80 2.57
C GLY A 572 68.47 -22.30 2.19
N LEU A 573 68.79 -21.46 3.19
CA LEU A 573 69.27 -20.05 3.17
C LEU A 573 68.32 -18.87 2.86
N PHE A 574 68.02 -18.08 3.91
CA PHE A 574 67.75 -16.62 3.95
C PHE A 574 69.10 -15.83 3.98
N PRO A 575 69.24 -14.47 3.88
CA PRO A 575 68.38 -13.38 4.43
C PRO A 575 68.39 -12.03 3.60
N PRO A 576 68.28 -10.80 4.18
CA PRO A 576 67.10 -10.10 4.74
C PRO A 576 66.91 -8.63 4.23
N GLY A 577 65.87 -7.90 4.71
CA GLY A 577 65.94 -6.42 4.85
C GLY A 577 64.63 -5.61 4.69
N LEU A 578 64.16 -5.02 5.80
CA LEU A 578 63.31 -3.79 5.85
C LEU A 578 64.21 -2.53 5.66
N PRO A 579 63.75 -1.25 5.47
CA PRO A 579 62.50 -0.64 5.98
C PRO A 579 61.80 0.49 5.14
N ASP A 580 60.65 0.96 5.65
CA ASP A 580 60.05 2.32 5.60
C ASP A 580 60.21 3.26 4.37
N ARG A 581 59.09 3.69 3.77
CA ARG A 581 58.56 5.09 3.78
C ARG A 581 57.44 5.35 2.77
N ALA A 582 56.66 6.37 3.12
CA ALA A 582 55.52 6.95 2.45
C ALA A 582 55.76 7.57 1.04
N SER A 583 54.63 7.79 0.36
CA SER A 583 54.30 8.94 -0.53
C SER A 583 54.19 8.67 -2.03
N SER A 584 52.96 8.82 -2.53
CA SER A 584 52.55 9.64 -3.69
C SER A 584 53.01 9.32 -5.12
N SER A 585 52.10 9.65 -6.06
CA SER A 585 52.20 9.72 -7.54
C SER A 585 51.98 8.38 -8.26
N ALA A 586 50.82 8.17 -8.90
CA ALA A 586 50.40 8.70 -10.22
C ALA A 586 51.08 7.97 -11.39
N ALA A 587 50.30 7.15 -12.11
CA ALA A 587 50.30 7.09 -13.59
C ALA A 587 49.46 5.91 -14.13
N ILE A 588 48.50 6.27 -15.01
CA ILE A 588 48.26 5.66 -16.33
C ILE A 588 47.61 4.25 -16.38
N GLY A 589 46.33 4.26 -16.76
CA GLY A 589 45.85 3.62 -18.00
C GLY A 589 45.56 2.12 -17.99
N ALA A 590 44.27 1.76 -17.96
CA ALA A 590 43.70 0.80 -18.92
C ALA A 590 42.17 0.76 -18.80
N GLU A 591 41.54 0.75 -19.97
CA GLU A 591 40.11 0.70 -20.24
C GLU A 591 39.41 -0.52 -19.62
N ARG A 592 38.13 -0.36 -19.27
CA ARG A 592 37.02 -1.20 -19.76
C ARG A 592 35.69 -0.61 -19.34
N GLY A 593 34.97 -0.07 -20.32
CA GLY A 593 33.63 0.47 -20.16
C GLY A 593 32.62 -0.60 -19.80
N VAL A 594 31.71 -0.26 -18.89
CA VAL A 594 30.42 -0.93 -18.73
C VAL A 594 29.32 0.11 -18.91
N LEU A 595 28.48 -0.19 -19.89
CA LEU A 595 27.42 0.61 -20.47
C LEU A 595 26.36 1.02 -19.44
N ASN A 596 26.14 2.34 -19.33
CA ASN A 596 25.07 2.94 -18.57
C ASN A 596 24.10 3.59 -19.58
N PRO A 597 22.83 3.16 -19.70
CA PRO A 597 21.91 3.77 -20.66
C PRO A 597 21.45 5.13 -20.14
N ARG A 598 22.09 6.19 -20.65
CA ARG A 598 21.61 7.58 -20.58
C ARG A 598 20.40 7.77 -21.49
N VAL A 599 19.42 8.51 -21.00
CA VAL A 599 18.45 9.24 -21.82
C VAL A 599 18.80 10.72 -21.64
N ASP A 600 19.58 11.26 -22.57
CA ASP A 600 19.82 12.69 -22.69
C ASP A 600 18.59 13.37 -23.30
N ARG A 601 18.15 14.50 -22.73
CA ARG A 601 17.36 15.51 -23.43
C ARG A 601 18.06 16.85 -23.30
N ILE A 602 18.37 17.39 -24.48
CA ILE A 602 19.08 18.61 -24.78
C ILE A 602 18.20 19.82 -24.39
N SER A 603 18.77 20.77 -23.64
CA SER A 603 18.20 22.11 -23.44
C SER A 603 19.05 23.11 -24.22
N GLY A 604 18.47 23.70 -25.27
CA GLY A 604 18.99 24.89 -25.93
C GLY A 604 18.32 26.13 -25.33
N SER A 605 19.12 27.01 -24.77
CA SER A 605 18.75 28.35 -24.29
C SER A 605 18.61 29.32 -25.46
N VAL A 606 17.56 30.15 -25.46
CA VAL A 606 17.58 31.45 -26.14
C VAL A 606 16.93 32.50 -25.24
N LEU A 607 17.66 33.60 -25.07
CA LEU A 607 17.35 34.84 -24.37
C LEU A 607 16.35 35.72 -25.14
N ASN A 608 15.42 36.35 -24.41
CA ASN A 608 14.84 37.70 -24.61
C ASN A 608 13.67 37.78 -23.61
N GLY A 609 13.53 38.77 -22.72
CA GLY A 609 13.64 40.21 -22.90
C GLY A 609 12.25 40.78 -22.59
N TYR A 610 11.94 40.98 -21.30
CA TYR A 610 10.66 41.54 -20.84
C TYR A 610 10.83 43.03 -20.51
N VAL A 611 9.98 43.86 -21.11
CA VAL A 611 9.73 45.27 -20.77
C VAL A 611 8.46 45.34 -19.89
N GLU A 612 8.48 46.34 -19.01
CA GLU A 612 7.57 46.71 -17.92
C GLU A 612 6.08 46.89 -18.29
N SER A 613 5.18 46.66 -17.31
CA SER A 613 4.26 47.66 -16.72
C SER A 613 3.05 47.00 -16.01
N GLY A 614 2.74 47.42 -14.77
CA GLY A 614 1.47 47.15 -14.07
C GLY A 614 0.42 48.24 -14.34
N PRO A 615 -0.59 48.47 -13.47
CA PRO A 615 -1.18 47.61 -12.44
C PRO A 615 -2.73 47.53 -12.48
N GLU A 616 -3.25 46.62 -11.65
CA GLU A 616 -4.52 46.61 -10.88
C GLU A 616 -5.82 47.27 -11.40
N ALA A 617 -6.89 46.45 -11.46
CA ALA A 617 -8.26 46.89 -11.20
C ALA A 617 -9.04 45.82 -10.40
N ALA A 618 -9.76 46.28 -9.38
CA ALA A 618 -10.51 45.52 -8.37
C ALA A 618 -11.81 44.86 -8.90
N PRO A 619 -12.41 43.91 -8.17
CA PRO A 619 -13.52 43.08 -8.66
C PRO A 619 -14.91 43.66 -8.35
N ASP A 620 -15.80 43.51 -9.32
CA ASP A 620 -17.23 43.85 -9.24
C ASP A 620 -18.03 42.76 -8.51
N ALA A 621 -18.95 43.22 -7.68
CA ALA A 621 -19.83 42.43 -6.84
C ALA A 621 -21.19 42.28 -7.50
N ARG A 622 -21.78 41.07 -7.51
CA ARG A 622 -23.25 40.88 -7.51
C ARG A 622 -23.69 39.44 -7.23
N GLN A 623 -24.40 39.33 -6.09
CA GLN A 623 -25.71 38.70 -5.90
C GLN A 623 -25.85 37.17 -5.92
N GLU A 624 -25.81 36.59 -4.72
CA GLU A 624 -26.45 35.32 -4.40
C GLU A 624 -27.96 35.49 -4.18
N ARG A 625 -28.76 34.61 -4.82
CA ARG A 625 -30.20 34.47 -4.60
C ARG A 625 -30.50 33.47 -3.47
N PRO A 626 -31.56 33.68 -2.66
CA PRO A 626 -31.85 32.84 -1.50
C PRO A 626 -32.53 31.53 -1.93
N ARG A 627 -32.08 30.40 -1.36
CA ARG A 627 -32.77 29.11 -1.51
C ARG A 627 -33.79 28.93 -0.38
N ARG A 628 -35.05 28.76 -0.80
CA ARG A 628 -36.23 28.42 0.00
C ARG A 628 -35.97 27.25 0.94
N GLY A 629 -36.43 27.42 2.18
CA GLY A 629 -36.60 26.33 3.14
C GLY A 629 -37.63 25.31 2.67
N ARG A 630 -37.41 24.06 3.06
CA ARG A 630 -38.44 23.04 3.10
C ARG A 630 -38.47 22.42 4.50
N GLU A 631 -39.68 22.39 5.00
CA GLU A 631 -40.14 21.98 6.32
C GLU A 631 -39.87 20.52 6.64
N GLY A 632 -39.61 20.26 7.92
CA GLY A 632 -40.31 19.24 8.72
C GLY A 632 -40.42 17.84 8.13
N ALA A 633 -39.36 17.03 8.24
CA ALA A 633 -39.51 15.58 8.32
C ALA A 633 -39.67 15.19 9.79
N LYS A 634 -40.86 14.65 10.10
CA LYS A 634 -41.30 14.17 11.41
C LYS A 634 -40.25 13.31 12.11
N ALA A 635 -40.08 13.58 13.41
CA ALA A 635 -39.41 12.68 14.34
C ALA A 635 -40.09 11.30 14.25
N THR A 636 -39.33 10.30 13.81
CA THR A 636 -39.68 8.91 14.03
C THR A 636 -39.61 8.68 15.53
N GLU A 637 -40.76 8.52 16.18
CA GLU A 637 -40.85 7.96 17.52
C GLU A 637 -40.07 6.64 17.53
N VAL A 638 -38.91 6.65 18.17
CA VAL A 638 -38.24 5.42 18.58
C VAL A 638 -39.08 4.89 19.74
N ARG A 639 -40.04 4.02 19.42
CA ARG A 639 -40.71 3.20 20.42
C ARG A 639 -39.65 2.45 21.24
N PRO A 640 -39.80 2.34 22.57
CA PRO A 640 -38.90 1.53 23.38
C PRO A 640 -38.96 0.08 22.88
N PRO A 641 -37.88 -0.71 23.00
CA PRO A 641 -37.90 -2.12 22.66
C PRO A 641 -38.72 -2.85 23.75
N GLN A 642 -40.04 -2.75 23.67
CA GLN A 642 -40.88 -3.74 24.30
C GLN A 642 -40.79 -5.02 23.46
N GLN A 643 -40.33 -6.08 24.14
CA GLN A 643 -40.25 -7.48 23.73
C GLN A 643 -39.03 -7.85 22.88
N GLN A 644 -37.91 -8.20 23.51
CA GLN A 644 -37.01 -9.28 23.07
C GLN A 644 -35.86 -9.56 24.08
N ALA A 645 -36.22 -10.24 25.17
CA ALA A 645 -35.29 -11.01 26.00
C ALA A 645 -35.78 -12.48 26.17
N PRO A 646 -35.94 -13.28 25.09
CA PRO A 646 -35.94 -14.73 25.17
C PRO A 646 -34.47 -15.21 25.24
N ARG A 647 -33.82 -15.00 26.37
CA ARG A 647 -32.39 -15.23 26.60
C ARG A 647 -31.87 -16.58 27.18
N LEU A 648 -32.59 -17.57 27.69
CA LEU A 648 -34.02 -17.73 27.88
C LEU A 648 -34.81 -17.91 26.58
N GLN A 649 -34.43 -18.75 25.64
CA GLN A 649 -35.27 -19.96 25.55
C GLN A 649 -34.52 -21.08 24.85
N GLU A 650 -33.24 -20.82 24.59
CA GLU A 650 -32.53 -21.48 23.51
C GLU A 650 -31.09 -21.83 23.89
N LEU A 651 -30.45 -21.07 24.80
CA LEU A 651 -29.36 -21.64 25.62
C LEU A 651 -29.79 -22.99 26.22
N GLU A 652 -31.10 -23.09 26.44
CA GLU A 652 -31.88 -24.15 27.05
C GLU A 652 -32.11 -25.32 26.09
N ARG A 653 -32.51 -25.05 24.84
CA ARG A 653 -32.70 -26.11 23.83
C ARG A 653 -31.39 -26.80 23.43
N GLU A 654 -30.27 -26.10 23.55
CA GLU A 654 -28.97 -26.57 23.05
C GLU A 654 -28.20 -27.42 24.06
N VAL A 655 -28.47 -27.21 25.34
CA VAL A 655 -28.15 -28.19 26.38
C VAL A 655 -29.13 -29.39 26.28
N GLU A 656 -30.37 -29.17 25.82
CA GLU A 656 -31.41 -30.20 25.60
C GLU A 656 -31.06 -31.24 24.51
N GLU A 657 -30.23 -30.92 23.52
CA GLU A 657 -29.79 -31.92 22.51
C GLU A 657 -28.51 -32.64 22.88
N ARG A 658 -27.62 -32.00 23.64
CA ARG A 658 -26.50 -32.69 24.31
C ARG A 658 -27.02 -33.78 25.28
N ARG A 659 -28.30 -33.66 25.67
CA ARG A 659 -29.19 -34.61 26.36
C ARG A 659 -29.77 -35.75 25.49
N ASN A 660 -29.90 -35.60 24.17
CA ASN A 660 -30.55 -36.60 23.29
C ASN A 660 -29.58 -37.50 22.50
N GLY A 661 -28.38 -37.02 22.17
CA GLY A 661 -27.40 -37.78 21.36
C GLY A 661 -26.60 -38.85 22.13
N ARG A 662 -26.51 -38.76 23.47
CA ARG A 662 -25.91 -39.83 24.30
C ARG A 662 -26.70 -41.15 24.23
N HIS A 663 -27.98 -41.13 23.84
CA HIS A 663 -28.83 -42.31 23.63
C HIS A 663 -28.57 -43.07 22.31
N GLY A 664 -27.71 -42.57 21.41
CA GLY A 664 -27.29 -43.31 20.20
C GLY A 664 -26.10 -44.25 20.40
N ARG A 665 -25.60 -44.42 21.63
CA ARG A 665 -24.40 -45.21 21.96
C ARG A 665 -24.63 -46.46 22.84
N GLU A 666 -25.88 -46.90 23.06
CA GLU A 666 -26.18 -48.17 23.76
C GLU A 666 -27.17 -49.08 22.99
N ARG A 667 -27.18 -49.03 21.65
CA ARG A 667 -27.78 -50.08 20.81
C ARG A 667 -26.90 -50.45 19.63
#